data_AF-A0A8W7P7B6-F1
#
_entry.id   AF-A0A8W7P7B6-F1
#
_cell.length_a   1.000
_cell.length_b   1.000
_cell.length_c   1.000
_cell.angle_alpha   90.00
_cell.angle_beta   90.00
_cell.angle_gamma   90.00
#
_symmetry.space_group_name_H-M   'P 1'
#
loop_
_entity.id
_entity.type
_entity.pdbx_description
1 polymer ?
#
loop_
_entity_poly.entity_id
_entity_poly.type
_entity_poly.pdbx_seq_one_letter_code
_entity_poly.pdbx_strand_id
1 'polypeptide(L)'
;METHPMDEFCGSRFWDLNLTWYTDDPDLTPCFQQTVLVWAPCAFLWLFSFLELYYLRKSANKDVPWSFVNVSKLLVIGSLIVLTIVDLANAISTDGISAPLFYYTPVIKLASFIFVAILIYLNKHYGMRTSGLLFLFWFLLTVCSIPRVRTEIRAYEARVVEDSWAEYQFVSFLIFFSLTCIMFLLNFFVDKPPRQSKYEITDKDCPELAASFPSRIFFAWFDRLAWVGFRKPLEVDDLWKMKPEDSSKEVSPAFLHHWNETLEKTYQSRETSNDVTFKKLGNSARVDFRTTKAKNIASILPALIKTFGGTFLLGSFLKLGQDLLTFASPQILKLIIGFVGGEEPMWKGLMYAITLFVVAGTQTLLLGQYFNRMFFVGLRIRTALISAIYRKALIISNSARKGSTVGEIVNLMAVDAQRFMDLTTYINMIWSAPLQIGLALYFLWQILGPSVLAGLAVMIILIPVNGVIANMIKTLQIKQMKNKDERVKLMNEVLSGIKVLKLYAWEPSFEQQILKIRDKEVKVLKSAAYLNAGTSFIWSCAPFLTSVSVNRINTFLNQEELDPDNVQHDEKESSPLLIENGVFSWGGEETTLKNINVRVEKNQIVAVVGTVGSGKSSLLSAFLGEMDKISGRVNTLGRIAYVSQQAWIQNATLKDNILFGKPMDQRRYARVIEACALKPDIEMLPGGDMTEIGEKGINLSGGQKQRVSLARAVYNDADVYFLDDPLSAVDSHVGKHIFEQVIGPSGLLAKKTRVLVTHGITYLPNTDKIFVLREGEISESGTYQELMDKKGAFAEFLIQHLQEVSEEEEDLDEIKQQLENSVGGEELLNQLKRSNSKRSRSESTSETGSVKDISRQNSTTDSNTSLRRRTSEKAPEVAKTKLIETEKSETGSVKWEVYKHYLKSIGLTLSVATVILNMIFQGFSIGSNLWLSRWSTDDTAGNDTSRRDMYLGVYGAFGAGQVLANFVATLTFALGSLYAAKTMHELLLRYVLHWPMSLFDTTPLGRVLNRFSKDVDTVDNTLPQLIRSFLAQFFAY
;
A
#
# COMPACT_ATOMS: atom_id res chain seq x y z
N MET A 1 6.03 -55.52 43.23
CA MET A 1 6.05 -54.17 42.65
C MET A 1 7.15 -54.18 41.62
N GLU A 2 6.81 -54.21 40.33
CA GLU A 2 7.81 -54.03 39.29
C GLU A 2 8.43 -52.63 39.48
N THR A 3 9.72 -52.58 39.78
CA THR A 3 10.48 -51.32 39.84
C THR A 3 10.45 -50.72 38.45
N HIS A 4 10.03 -49.47 38.33
CA HIS A 4 9.99 -48.80 37.03
C HIS A 4 11.42 -48.77 36.47
N PRO A 5 11.66 -49.01 35.17
CA PRO A 5 13.03 -49.08 34.62
C PRO A 5 13.88 -47.83 34.91
N MET A 6 13.22 -46.67 35.04
CA MET A 6 13.89 -45.42 35.44
C MET A 6 14.33 -45.39 36.92
N ASP A 7 13.65 -46.13 37.81
CA ASP A 7 14.03 -46.22 39.22
C ASP A 7 15.35 -46.98 39.37
N GLU A 8 15.53 -48.05 38.58
CA GLU A 8 16.77 -48.82 38.50
C GLU A 8 17.89 -48.01 37.83
N PHE A 9 17.57 -47.25 36.79
CA PHE A 9 18.53 -46.36 36.11
C PHE A 9 19.07 -45.23 37.00
N CYS A 10 18.22 -44.71 37.91
CA CYS A 10 18.57 -43.62 38.80
C CYS A 10 19.06 -44.07 40.19
N GLY A 11 18.86 -45.33 40.57
CA GLY A 11 19.10 -45.82 41.94
C GLY A 11 18.18 -45.18 43.00
N SER A 12 17.16 -44.43 42.57
CA SER A 12 16.17 -43.73 43.40
C SER A 12 14.85 -43.64 42.63
N ARG A 13 13.73 -43.48 43.34
CA ARG A 13 12.41 -43.36 42.69
C ARG A 13 12.38 -42.20 41.69
N PHE A 14 11.96 -42.49 40.47
CA PHE A 14 11.82 -41.52 39.38
C PHE A 14 10.76 -40.47 39.69
N TRP A 15 9.62 -40.86 40.25
CA TRP A 15 8.55 -39.94 40.66
C TRP A 15 7.87 -40.45 41.92
N ASP A 16 7.71 -39.58 42.93
CA ASP A 16 7.01 -39.92 44.16
C ASP A 16 5.96 -38.86 44.49
N LEU A 17 4.68 -39.24 44.37
CA LEU A 17 3.54 -38.36 44.58
C LEU A 17 3.46 -37.83 46.02
N ASN A 18 3.96 -38.58 47.00
CA ASN A 18 3.95 -38.14 48.40
C ASN A 18 5.01 -37.07 48.66
N LEU A 19 6.11 -37.05 47.89
CA LEU A 19 7.14 -36.02 47.95
C LEU A 19 6.78 -34.79 47.10
N THR A 20 6.11 -34.99 45.96
CA THR A 20 5.86 -33.93 44.98
C THR A 20 4.51 -33.23 45.14
N TRP A 21 3.46 -33.93 45.58
CA TRP A 21 2.07 -33.46 45.45
C TRP A 21 1.22 -33.54 46.73
N TYR A 22 1.39 -34.60 47.54
CA TYR A 22 0.67 -34.81 48.79
C TYR A 22 1.52 -34.41 50.02
N THR A 23 2.12 -33.22 49.98
CA THR A 23 2.96 -32.67 51.07
C THR A 23 2.77 -31.16 51.18
N ASP A 24 3.03 -30.60 52.37
CA ASP A 24 3.04 -29.17 52.63
C ASP A 24 4.31 -28.48 52.10
N ASP A 25 5.39 -29.25 51.92
CA ASP A 25 6.67 -28.78 51.37
C ASP A 25 7.09 -29.63 50.17
N PRO A 26 6.73 -29.23 48.94
CA PRO A 26 6.96 -30.03 47.75
C PRO A 26 8.43 -30.00 47.35
N ASP A 27 8.95 -31.16 46.99
CA ASP A 27 10.25 -31.30 46.35
C ASP A 27 10.18 -32.30 45.19
N LEU A 28 11.10 -32.18 44.23
CA LEU A 28 11.22 -33.12 43.12
C LEU A 28 12.22 -34.21 43.48
N THR A 29 11.97 -35.45 43.02
CA THR A 29 12.92 -36.55 43.27
C THR A 29 14.29 -36.25 42.66
N PRO A 30 15.40 -36.66 43.30
CA PRO A 30 16.75 -36.44 42.75
C PRO A 30 16.91 -36.98 41.32
N CYS A 31 16.31 -38.13 41.04
CA CYS A 31 16.26 -38.71 39.70
C CYS A 31 15.60 -37.78 38.66
N PHE A 32 14.43 -37.19 38.96
CA PHE A 32 13.73 -36.29 38.05
C PHE A 32 14.52 -34.99 37.79
N GLN A 33 15.16 -34.46 38.83
CA GLN A 33 15.97 -33.24 38.73
C GLN A 33 17.22 -33.42 37.87
N GLN A 34 17.85 -34.59 37.93
CA GLN A 34 19.08 -34.87 37.20
C GLN A 34 18.83 -35.46 35.79
N THR A 35 17.61 -35.94 35.52
CA THR A 35 17.17 -36.40 34.19
C THR A 35 16.39 -35.31 33.46
N VAL A 36 15.07 -35.22 33.68
CA VAL A 36 14.13 -34.43 32.87
C VAL A 36 14.50 -32.95 32.83
N LEU A 37 14.83 -32.34 33.98
CA LEU A 37 15.16 -30.91 34.04
C LEU A 37 16.46 -30.55 33.30
N VAL A 38 17.34 -31.50 33.06
CA VAL A 38 18.59 -31.30 32.30
C VAL A 38 18.43 -31.75 30.86
N TRP A 39 17.78 -32.90 30.63
CA TRP A 39 17.65 -33.51 29.32
C TRP A 39 16.64 -32.76 28.44
N ALA A 40 15.57 -32.18 29.01
CA ALA A 40 14.58 -31.45 28.22
C ALA A 40 15.16 -30.21 27.51
N PRO A 41 15.94 -29.32 28.16
CA PRO A 41 16.67 -28.26 27.46
C PRO A 41 17.64 -28.78 26.40
N CYS A 42 18.36 -29.87 26.67
CA CYS A 42 19.30 -30.48 25.72
C CYS A 42 18.58 -31.06 24.49
N ALA A 43 17.45 -31.74 24.70
CA ALA A 43 16.60 -32.26 23.65
C ALA A 43 15.97 -31.12 22.82
N PHE A 44 15.55 -30.02 23.45
CA PHE A 44 15.09 -28.82 22.76
C PHE A 44 16.15 -28.26 21.82
N LEU A 45 17.40 -28.12 22.31
CA LEU A 45 18.52 -27.65 21.50
C LEU A 45 18.73 -28.54 20.27
N TRP A 46 18.79 -29.87 20.46
CA TRP A 46 19.01 -30.80 19.35
C TRP A 46 17.85 -30.79 18.36
N LEU A 47 16.61 -30.80 18.85
CA LEU A 47 15.40 -30.82 18.02
C LEU A 47 15.28 -29.58 17.14
N PHE A 48 15.61 -28.38 17.64
CA PHE A 48 15.43 -27.13 16.88
C PHE A 48 16.71 -26.65 16.17
N SER A 49 17.83 -27.35 16.34
CA SER A 49 19.12 -26.99 15.71
C SER A 49 19.10 -27.01 14.19
N PHE A 50 18.29 -27.87 13.56
CA PHE A 50 18.20 -27.94 12.09
C PHE A 50 17.69 -26.63 11.49
N LEU A 51 16.82 -25.89 12.19
CA LEU A 51 16.33 -24.60 11.74
C LEU A 51 17.44 -23.56 11.72
N GLU A 52 18.25 -23.50 12.78
CA GLU A 52 19.39 -22.59 12.85
C GLU A 52 20.43 -22.92 11.78
N LEU A 53 20.74 -24.20 11.58
CA LEU A 53 21.65 -24.64 10.51
C LEU A 53 21.12 -24.30 9.11
N TYR A 54 19.81 -24.39 8.89
CA TYR A 54 19.17 -23.97 7.64
C TYR A 54 19.36 -22.45 7.40
N TYR A 55 19.11 -21.63 8.43
CA TYR A 55 19.33 -20.18 8.35
C TYR A 55 20.80 -19.84 8.11
N LEU A 56 21.72 -20.52 8.80
CA LEU A 56 23.16 -20.32 8.64
C LEU A 56 23.62 -20.62 7.21
N ARG A 57 23.16 -21.72 6.62
CA ARG A 57 23.50 -22.10 5.24
C ARG A 57 23.02 -21.09 4.19
N LYS A 58 21.94 -20.37 4.48
CA LYS A 58 21.36 -19.36 3.60
C LYS A 58 21.87 -17.92 3.90
N SER A 59 22.67 -17.74 4.94
CA SER A 59 23.17 -16.42 5.33
C SER A 59 24.09 -15.83 4.26
N ALA A 60 23.81 -14.59 3.87
CA ALA A 60 24.65 -13.81 2.95
C ALA A 60 25.78 -13.06 3.67
N ASN A 61 25.71 -12.95 5.00
CA ASN A 61 26.72 -12.27 5.81
C ASN A 61 27.80 -13.26 6.24
N LYS A 62 29.06 -12.82 6.32
CA LYS A 62 30.18 -13.67 6.75
C LYS A 62 31.13 -12.93 7.68
N ASP A 63 31.78 -13.73 8.53
CA ASP A 63 32.89 -13.35 9.40
C ASP A 63 32.60 -12.19 10.35
N VAL A 64 31.98 -12.53 11.49
CA VAL A 64 31.94 -11.64 12.66
C VAL A 64 33.35 -11.54 13.27
N PRO A 65 33.88 -10.32 13.52
CA PRO A 65 35.18 -10.14 14.16
C PRO A 65 35.11 -10.54 15.63
N TRP A 66 36.26 -10.93 16.20
CA TRP A 66 36.37 -11.23 17.62
C TRP A 66 35.95 -10.03 18.48
N SER A 67 34.96 -10.25 19.33
CA SER A 67 34.39 -9.30 20.28
C SER A 67 34.63 -9.81 21.70
N PHE A 68 34.64 -8.90 22.67
CA PHE A 68 34.69 -9.29 24.08
C PHE A 68 33.55 -10.25 24.47
N VAL A 69 32.36 -10.04 23.90
CA VAL A 69 31.17 -10.88 24.13
C VAL A 69 31.37 -12.31 23.61
N ASN A 70 31.86 -12.46 22.37
CA ASN A 70 32.09 -13.78 21.76
C ASN A 70 33.21 -14.55 22.48
N VAL A 71 34.30 -13.87 22.83
CA VAL A 71 35.38 -14.47 23.63
C VAL A 71 34.84 -14.92 25.00
N SER A 72 34.06 -14.08 25.68
CA SER A 72 33.46 -14.42 26.97
C SER A 72 32.51 -15.62 26.88
N LYS A 73 31.66 -15.69 25.84
CA LYS A 73 30.78 -16.84 25.57
C LYS A 73 31.58 -18.14 25.39
N LEU A 74 32.68 -18.10 24.63
CA LEU A 74 33.56 -19.27 24.44
C LEU A 74 34.34 -19.66 25.70
N LEU A 75 34.76 -18.69 26.52
CA LEU A 75 35.42 -18.97 27.80
C LEU A 75 34.48 -19.62 28.82
N VAL A 76 33.25 -19.11 28.94
CA VAL A 76 32.24 -19.66 29.85
C VAL A 76 31.84 -21.07 29.43
N ILE A 77 31.62 -21.32 28.12
CA ILE A 77 31.29 -22.67 27.67
C ILE A 77 32.48 -23.62 27.77
N GLY A 78 33.70 -23.16 27.53
CA GLY A 78 34.91 -23.94 27.77
C GLY A 78 35.02 -24.35 29.24
N SER A 79 34.73 -23.43 30.17
CA SER A 79 34.70 -23.71 31.61
C SER A 79 33.63 -24.73 31.99
N LEU A 80 32.43 -24.62 31.39
CA LEU A 80 31.35 -25.60 31.57
C LEU A 80 31.74 -26.99 31.04
N ILE A 81 32.42 -27.07 29.88
CA ILE A 81 32.91 -28.33 29.33
C ILE A 81 33.93 -28.97 30.27
N VAL A 82 34.91 -28.20 30.75
CA VAL A 82 35.91 -28.68 31.72
C VAL A 82 35.23 -29.17 32.99
N LEU A 83 34.29 -28.40 33.55
CA LEU A 83 33.54 -28.80 34.74
C LEU A 83 32.79 -30.14 34.52
N THR A 84 32.11 -30.32 33.38
CA THR A 84 31.42 -31.58 33.07
C THR A 84 32.37 -32.77 32.86
N ILE A 85 33.59 -32.54 32.37
CA ILE A 85 34.61 -33.59 32.24
C ILE A 85 35.13 -33.99 33.62
N VAL A 86 35.38 -33.02 34.50
CA VAL A 86 35.81 -33.27 35.88
C VAL A 86 34.70 -34.00 36.65
N ASP A 87 33.43 -33.61 36.49
CA ASP A 87 32.28 -34.33 37.05
C ASP A 87 32.21 -35.78 36.59
N LEU A 88 32.44 -36.04 35.30
CA LEU A 88 32.45 -37.38 34.74
C LEU A 88 33.63 -38.21 35.27
N ALA A 89 34.82 -37.63 35.35
CA ALA A 89 36.02 -38.29 35.86
C ALA A 89 35.88 -38.65 37.35
N ASN A 90 35.35 -37.74 38.16
CA ASN A 90 35.08 -37.98 39.58
C ASN A 90 33.96 -39.02 39.78
N ALA A 91 32.93 -39.04 38.91
CA ALA A 91 31.90 -40.08 38.94
C ALA A 91 32.44 -41.48 38.63
N ILE A 92 33.42 -41.60 37.72
CA ILE A 92 34.10 -42.86 37.39
C ILE A 92 35.09 -43.28 38.48
N SER A 93 35.78 -42.33 39.10
CA SER A 93 36.81 -42.62 40.13
C SER A 93 36.24 -43.10 41.47
N THR A 94 34.94 -42.91 41.70
CA THR A 94 34.28 -43.31 42.95
C THR A 94 33.78 -44.75 42.79
N ASP A 95 34.64 -45.73 43.07
CA ASP A 95 34.33 -47.15 42.94
C ASP A 95 33.26 -47.60 43.96
N GLY A 96 32.13 -48.07 43.43
CA GLY A 96 31.06 -48.74 44.17
C GLY A 96 29.83 -47.87 44.48
N ILE A 97 28.68 -48.22 43.90
CA ILE A 97 27.32 -47.70 44.19
C ILE A 97 26.95 -46.35 43.52
N SER A 98 27.46 -46.04 42.32
CA SER A 98 26.92 -44.92 41.52
C SER A 98 25.94 -45.42 40.45
N ALA A 99 24.68 -44.97 40.54
CA ALA A 99 23.65 -45.31 39.57
C ALA A 99 24.03 -44.86 38.14
N PRO A 100 23.59 -45.56 37.06
CA PRO A 100 23.87 -45.20 35.67
C PRO A 100 23.66 -43.73 35.32
N LEU A 101 22.66 -43.10 35.93
CA LEU A 101 22.37 -41.66 35.83
C LEU A 101 23.60 -40.73 35.95
N PHE A 102 24.50 -41.00 36.90
CA PHE A 102 25.67 -40.16 37.15
C PHE A 102 26.70 -40.20 36.01
N TYR A 103 26.62 -41.19 35.12
CA TYR A 103 27.45 -41.27 33.92
C TYR A 103 26.75 -40.63 32.71
N TYR A 104 25.47 -40.96 32.48
CA TYR A 104 24.76 -40.51 31.29
C TYR A 104 24.47 -39.01 31.26
N THR A 105 24.11 -38.40 32.40
CA THR A 105 23.77 -36.97 32.44
C THR A 105 24.96 -36.07 32.10
N PRO A 106 26.17 -36.26 32.67
CA PRO A 106 27.36 -35.52 32.24
C PRO A 106 27.71 -35.73 30.77
N VAL A 107 27.54 -36.95 30.23
CA VAL A 107 27.78 -37.24 28.80
C VAL A 107 26.83 -36.46 27.90
N ILE A 108 25.54 -36.41 28.23
CA ILE A 108 24.53 -35.62 27.50
C ILE A 108 24.88 -34.13 27.58
N LYS A 109 25.21 -33.61 28.77
CA LYS A 109 25.65 -32.21 28.94
C LYS A 109 26.88 -31.89 28.11
N LEU A 110 27.89 -32.77 28.14
CA LEU A 110 29.13 -32.62 27.39
C LEU A 110 28.87 -32.56 25.88
N ALA A 111 28.05 -33.49 25.36
CA ALA A 111 27.65 -33.50 23.96
C ALA A 111 26.90 -32.21 23.57
N SER A 112 25.97 -31.75 24.42
CA SER A 112 25.24 -30.50 24.19
C SER A 112 26.14 -29.26 24.24
N PHE A 113 27.08 -29.17 25.19
CA PHE A 113 27.97 -28.00 25.29
C PHE A 113 29.02 -27.95 24.18
N ILE A 114 29.56 -29.09 23.76
CA ILE A 114 30.40 -29.16 22.55
C ILE A 114 29.60 -28.69 21.34
N PHE A 115 28.35 -29.16 21.20
CA PHE A 115 27.48 -28.74 20.11
C PHE A 115 27.17 -27.23 20.14
N VAL A 116 26.89 -26.65 21.31
CA VAL A 116 26.71 -25.20 21.44
C VAL A 116 27.99 -24.44 21.08
N ALA A 117 29.17 -24.93 21.48
CA ALA A 117 30.44 -24.31 21.11
C ALA A 117 30.64 -24.29 19.59
N ILE A 118 30.29 -25.39 18.91
CA ILE A 118 30.27 -25.48 17.44
C ILE A 118 29.26 -24.48 16.86
N LEU A 119 28.04 -24.39 17.40
CA LEU A 119 27.03 -23.43 16.93
C LEU A 119 27.48 -21.98 17.10
N ILE A 120 28.11 -21.61 18.22
CA ILE A 120 28.68 -20.27 18.44
C ILE A 120 29.75 -19.97 17.40
N TYR A 121 30.62 -20.94 17.11
CA TYR A 121 31.64 -20.80 16.06
C TYR A 121 31.03 -20.64 14.66
N LEU A 122 30.03 -21.46 14.32
CA LEU A 122 29.31 -21.37 13.04
C LEU A 122 28.56 -20.05 12.91
N ASN A 123 27.90 -19.59 13.97
CA ASN A 123 27.22 -18.29 14.02
C ASN A 123 28.17 -17.14 13.71
N LYS A 124 29.38 -17.17 14.27
CA LYS A 124 30.45 -16.21 13.95
C LYS A 124 30.86 -16.29 12.48
N HIS A 125 31.10 -17.49 11.95
CA HIS A 125 31.57 -17.69 10.58
C HIS A 125 30.54 -17.25 9.52
N TYR A 126 29.27 -17.58 9.73
CA TYR A 126 28.15 -17.24 8.84
C TYR A 126 27.47 -15.89 9.19
N GLY A 127 28.15 -15.01 9.92
CA GLY A 127 27.70 -13.62 10.09
C GLY A 127 26.44 -13.42 10.96
N MET A 128 26.03 -14.41 11.74
CA MET A 128 24.87 -14.33 12.63
C MET A 128 25.26 -13.71 13.97
N ARG A 129 24.70 -12.53 14.27
CA ARG A 129 25.06 -11.73 15.46
C ARG A 129 24.36 -12.17 16.75
N THR A 130 23.20 -12.80 16.64
CA THR A 130 22.33 -13.18 17.77
C THR A 130 21.55 -14.43 17.38
N SER A 131 21.53 -15.43 18.26
CA SER A 131 20.75 -16.66 18.05
C SER A 131 19.60 -16.74 19.06
N GLY A 132 18.38 -16.93 18.54
CA GLY A 132 17.21 -17.18 19.37
C GLY A 132 17.20 -18.58 19.99
N LEU A 133 17.73 -19.59 19.26
CA LEU A 133 17.81 -20.97 19.77
C LEU A 133 18.73 -21.03 20.98
N LEU A 134 19.92 -20.44 20.87
CA LEU A 134 20.87 -20.40 21.99
C LEU A 134 20.31 -19.64 23.18
N PHE A 135 19.66 -18.49 22.96
CA PHE A 135 19.01 -17.74 24.05
C PHE A 135 17.96 -18.58 24.78
N LEU A 136 17.06 -19.24 24.03
CA LEU A 136 16.00 -20.08 24.61
C LEU A 136 16.56 -21.32 25.32
N PHE A 137 17.62 -21.94 24.78
CA PHE A 137 18.31 -23.05 25.43
C PHE A 137 18.88 -22.65 26.79
N TRP A 138 19.65 -21.55 26.85
CA TRP A 138 20.23 -21.07 28.11
C TRP A 138 19.17 -20.59 29.10
N PHE A 139 18.08 -19.97 28.61
CA PHE A 139 16.93 -19.62 29.43
C PHE A 139 16.28 -20.87 30.05
N LEU A 140 15.91 -21.85 29.24
CA LEU A 140 15.29 -23.10 29.70
C LEU A 140 16.20 -23.86 30.67
N LEU A 141 17.49 -23.99 30.35
CA LEU A 141 18.46 -24.68 31.22
C LEU A 141 18.61 -23.98 32.57
N THR A 142 18.62 -22.64 32.59
CA THR A 142 18.70 -21.85 33.83
C THR A 142 17.43 -22.01 34.66
N VAL A 143 16.25 -21.86 34.05
CA VAL A 143 14.95 -21.99 34.74
C VAL A 143 14.75 -23.41 35.29
N CYS A 144 15.05 -24.45 34.50
CA CYS A 144 14.96 -25.84 34.94
C CYS A 144 15.98 -26.20 36.02
N SER A 145 17.05 -25.42 36.21
CA SER A 145 18.04 -25.65 37.27
C SER A 145 17.62 -25.07 38.64
N ILE A 146 16.66 -24.13 38.68
CA ILE A 146 16.22 -23.45 39.92
C ILE A 146 15.69 -24.44 40.98
N PRO A 147 14.81 -25.42 40.65
CA PRO A 147 14.31 -26.38 41.65
C PRO A 147 15.45 -27.18 42.31
N ARG A 148 16.47 -27.54 41.53
CA ARG A 148 17.63 -28.27 42.04
C ARG A 148 18.47 -27.42 42.98
N VAL A 149 18.63 -26.12 42.73
CA VAL A 149 19.33 -25.21 43.66
C VAL A 149 18.68 -25.22 45.05
N ARG A 150 17.35 -25.14 45.12
CA ARG A 150 16.61 -25.22 46.39
C ARG A 150 16.87 -26.55 47.12
N THR A 151 16.87 -27.64 46.37
CA THR A 151 17.06 -29.00 46.90
C THR A 151 18.47 -29.18 47.47
N GLU A 152 19.49 -28.78 46.71
CA GLU A 152 20.89 -28.92 47.09
C GLU A 152 21.24 -28.05 48.32
N ILE A 153 20.66 -26.84 48.43
CA ILE A 153 20.81 -25.98 49.63
C ILE A 153 20.19 -26.65 50.86
N ARG A 154 18.96 -27.17 50.74
CA ARG A 154 18.30 -27.89 51.84
C ARG A 154 19.03 -29.16 52.23
N ALA A 155 19.51 -29.92 51.24
CA ALA A 155 20.29 -31.12 51.47
C ALA A 155 21.61 -30.82 52.19
N TYR A 156 22.24 -29.67 51.91
CA TYR A 156 23.42 -29.21 52.63
C TYR A 156 23.11 -28.86 54.10
N GLU A 157 22.03 -28.11 54.35
CA GLU A 157 21.60 -27.74 55.71
C GLU A 157 21.17 -28.95 56.55
N ALA A 158 20.62 -29.99 55.92
CA ALA A 158 20.14 -31.19 56.60
C ALA A 158 21.23 -32.26 56.84
N ARG A 159 22.46 -32.10 56.32
CA ARG A 159 23.55 -33.08 56.49
C ARG A 159 24.14 -33.01 57.90
N VAL A 160 24.14 -34.16 58.58
CA VAL A 160 24.72 -34.35 59.92
C VAL A 160 26.09 -35.04 59.86
N VAL A 161 26.44 -35.66 58.72
CA VAL A 161 27.71 -36.40 58.50
C VAL A 161 28.43 -35.81 57.28
N GLU A 162 29.75 -35.60 57.39
CA GLU A 162 30.61 -35.16 56.28
C GLU A 162 30.75 -36.29 55.24
N ASP A 163 30.14 -36.10 54.07
CA ASP A 163 30.32 -36.96 52.88
C ASP A 163 31.02 -36.15 51.79
N SER A 164 32.30 -36.49 51.54
CA SER A 164 33.15 -35.82 50.56
C SER A 164 32.58 -35.81 49.14
N TRP A 165 31.85 -36.86 48.74
CA TRP A 165 31.25 -36.95 47.42
C TRP A 165 30.05 -35.99 47.29
N ALA A 166 29.22 -35.96 48.33
CA ALA A 166 28.03 -35.13 48.36
C ALA A 166 28.39 -33.63 48.47
N GLU A 167 29.48 -33.27 49.15
CA GLU A 167 30.02 -31.91 49.17
C GLU A 167 30.56 -31.48 47.80
N TYR A 168 31.30 -32.37 47.12
CA TYR A 168 31.76 -32.12 45.76
C TYR A 168 30.58 -31.86 44.80
N GLN A 169 29.52 -32.67 44.86
CA GLN A 169 28.33 -32.51 44.01
C GLN A 169 27.63 -31.16 44.23
N PHE A 170 27.55 -30.71 45.49
CA PHE A 170 26.97 -29.41 45.84
C PHE A 170 27.79 -28.25 45.25
N VAL A 171 29.11 -28.25 45.48
CA VAL A 171 30.01 -27.19 44.99
C VAL A 171 30.05 -27.17 43.46
N SER A 172 30.17 -28.33 42.81
CA SER A 172 30.18 -28.43 41.35
C SER A 172 28.87 -27.90 40.75
N PHE A 173 27.72 -28.26 41.33
CA PHE A 173 26.42 -27.80 40.84
C PHE A 173 26.22 -26.28 41.01
N LEU A 174 26.69 -25.66 42.10
CA LEU A 174 26.62 -24.21 42.27
C LEU A 174 27.52 -23.45 41.29
N ILE A 175 28.71 -23.99 40.99
CA ILE A 175 29.59 -23.44 39.94
C ILE A 175 28.90 -23.56 38.58
N PHE A 176 28.33 -24.73 38.28
CA PHE A 176 27.55 -24.97 37.06
C PHE A 176 26.41 -23.95 36.92
N PHE A 177 25.58 -23.79 37.94
CA PHE A 177 24.44 -22.85 37.94
C PHE A 177 24.88 -21.40 37.77
N SER A 178 25.99 -21.01 38.41
CA SER A 178 26.54 -19.65 38.27
C SER A 178 27.02 -19.38 36.84
N LEU A 179 27.72 -20.34 36.22
CA LEU A 179 28.19 -20.24 34.84
C LEU A 179 27.03 -20.24 33.83
N THR A 180 25.96 -21.03 34.05
CA THR A 180 24.78 -20.99 33.18
C THR A 180 24.04 -19.65 33.29
N CYS A 181 23.93 -19.06 34.48
CA CYS A 181 23.37 -17.72 34.67
C CYS A 181 24.19 -16.65 33.94
N ILE A 182 25.52 -16.70 34.05
CA ILE A 182 26.42 -15.79 33.31
C ILE A 182 26.22 -15.96 31.81
N MET A 183 26.15 -17.20 31.31
CA MET A 183 25.94 -17.47 29.89
C MET A 183 24.57 -16.96 29.39
N PHE A 184 23.52 -17.10 30.21
CA PHE A 184 22.22 -16.53 29.91
C PHE A 184 22.28 -15.00 29.79
N LEU A 185 22.94 -14.31 30.74
CA LEU A 185 23.13 -12.85 30.70
C LEU A 185 23.97 -12.40 29.51
N LEU A 186 25.03 -13.13 29.14
CA LEU A 186 25.87 -12.81 27.99
C LEU A 186 25.10 -12.83 26.66
N ASN A 187 23.99 -13.58 26.56
CA ASN A 187 23.15 -13.62 25.36
C ASN A 187 22.20 -12.40 25.22
N PHE A 188 22.12 -11.52 26.21
CA PHE A 188 21.47 -10.21 26.04
C PHE A 188 22.31 -9.22 25.23
N PHE A 189 23.63 -9.42 25.19
CA PHE A 189 24.56 -8.58 24.44
C PHE A 189 24.77 -9.09 23.01
N VAL A 190 24.85 -8.13 22.08
CA VAL A 190 24.94 -8.39 20.63
C VAL A 190 26.40 -8.40 20.19
N ASP A 191 26.75 -9.31 19.30
CA ASP A 191 28.08 -9.38 18.70
C ASP A 191 28.31 -8.26 17.67
N LYS A 192 29.60 -7.96 17.39
CA LYS A 192 30.01 -6.92 16.44
C LYS A 192 29.45 -7.18 15.02
N PRO A 193 29.31 -6.16 14.16
CA PRO A 193 28.83 -6.36 12.79
C PRO A 193 29.80 -7.23 11.97
N PRO A 194 29.27 -8.02 11.00
CA PRO A 194 30.09 -8.86 10.12
C PRO A 194 30.98 -8.02 9.20
N ARG A 195 32.13 -8.56 8.80
CA ARG A 195 33.06 -7.89 7.87
C ARG A 195 32.59 -7.92 6.42
N GLN A 196 31.88 -8.99 6.04
CA GLN A 196 31.31 -9.15 4.71
C GLN A 196 29.79 -9.17 4.86
N SER A 197 29.13 -8.17 4.27
CA SER A 197 27.68 -8.09 4.19
C SER A 197 27.26 -7.82 2.75
N LYS A 198 26.09 -8.36 2.35
CA LYS A 198 25.50 -8.09 1.03
C LYS A 198 25.19 -6.60 0.82
N TYR A 199 24.91 -5.89 1.91
CA TYR A 199 24.53 -4.48 1.91
C TYR A 199 25.52 -3.65 2.72
N GLU A 200 25.74 -2.41 2.31
CA GLU A 200 26.54 -1.43 3.03
C GLU A 200 25.86 -1.04 4.35
N ILE A 201 26.61 -1.08 5.45
CA ILE A 201 26.10 -0.77 6.79
C ILE A 201 26.22 0.74 7.00
N THR A 202 25.09 1.41 7.26
CA THR A 202 25.04 2.86 7.51
C THR A 202 24.48 3.18 8.89
N ASP A 203 24.87 4.31 9.48
CA ASP A 203 24.40 4.72 10.82
C ASP A 203 22.89 4.99 10.89
N LYS A 204 22.23 5.20 9.74
CA LYS A 204 20.77 5.38 9.63
C LYS A 204 20.01 4.05 9.44
N ASP A 205 20.68 2.89 9.49
CA ASP A 205 20.01 1.60 9.34
C ASP A 205 19.09 1.28 10.52
N CYS A 206 18.06 0.48 10.25
CA CYS A 206 17.08 0.05 11.26
C CYS A 206 17.78 -0.67 12.44
N PRO A 207 17.62 -0.19 13.70
CA PRO A 207 18.25 -0.79 14.87
C PRO A 207 17.86 -2.24 15.15
N GLU A 208 16.74 -2.72 14.61
CA GLU A 208 16.32 -4.11 14.74
C GLU A 208 17.37 -5.11 14.20
N LEU A 209 18.10 -4.73 13.14
CA LEU A 209 19.19 -5.54 12.58
C LEU A 209 20.35 -5.72 13.58
N ALA A 210 20.54 -4.73 14.45
CA ALA A 210 21.56 -4.72 15.49
C ALA A 210 21.02 -5.07 16.89
N ALA A 211 19.73 -5.36 17.03
CA ALA A 211 19.09 -5.66 18.32
C ALA A 211 19.34 -7.11 18.77
N SER A 212 19.41 -7.32 20.08
CA SER A 212 19.46 -8.65 20.70
C SER A 212 18.15 -9.40 20.51
N PHE A 213 18.18 -10.74 20.63
CA PHE A 213 16.96 -11.54 20.50
C PHE A 213 15.85 -11.12 21.48
N PRO A 214 16.13 -10.85 22.78
CA PRO A 214 15.13 -10.29 23.70
C PRO A 214 14.63 -8.91 23.26
N SER A 215 15.52 -8.02 22.82
CA SER A 215 15.14 -6.69 22.34
C SER A 215 14.20 -6.78 21.12
N ARG A 216 14.37 -7.78 20.25
CA ARG A 216 13.44 -8.05 19.14
C ARG A 216 12.09 -8.60 19.60
N ILE A 217 12.07 -9.47 20.61
CA ILE A 217 10.83 -10.04 21.17
C ILE A 217 9.99 -8.96 21.87
N PHE A 218 10.63 -8.12 22.66
CA PHE A 218 9.97 -7.07 23.45
C PHE A 218 9.85 -5.73 22.71
N PHE A 219 10.32 -5.63 21.47
CA PHE A 219 10.35 -4.39 20.68
C PHE A 219 11.15 -3.22 21.30
N ALA A 220 12.04 -3.49 22.25
CA ALA A 220 12.80 -2.47 22.98
C ALA A 220 13.72 -1.60 22.08
N TRP A 221 14.03 -2.05 20.86
CA TRP A 221 14.80 -1.28 19.88
C TRP A 221 14.04 -0.05 19.35
N PHE A 222 12.70 -0.03 19.46
CA PHE A 222 11.85 1.08 19.03
C PHE A 222 11.81 2.22 20.06
N ASP A 223 12.05 1.92 21.34
CA ASP A 223 11.92 2.87 22.47
C ASP A 223 12.66 4.19 22.23
N ARG A 224 13.86 4.13 21.62
CA ARG A 224 14.65 5.32 21.29
C ARG A 224 13.89 6.28 20.37
N LEU A 225 13.23 5.76 19.33
CA LEU A 225 12.47 6.59 18.38
C LEU A 225 11.19 7.12 19.03
N ALA A 226 10.51 6.31 19.84
CA ALA A 226 9.34 6.74 20.61
C ALA A 226 9.68 7.91 21.55
N TRP A 227 10.81 7.85 22.25
CA TRP A 227 11.30 8.95 23.11
C TRP A 227 11.67 10.21 22.32
N VAL A 228 12.26 10.07 21.13
CA VAL A 228 12.53 11.22 20.26
C VAL A 228 11.21 11.85 19.81
N GLY A 229 10.24 11.04 19.38
CA GLY A 229 8.90 11.49 18.97
C GLY A 229 8.07 12.11 20.09
N PHE A 230 8.34 11.73 21.34
CA PHE A 230 7.75 12.36 22.53
C PHE A 230 8.36 13.75 22.80
N ARG A 231 9.66 13.94 22.54
CA ARG A 231 10.36 15.21 22.79
C ARG A 231 10.21 16.21 21.64
N LYS A 232 10.14 15.74 20.41
CA LYS A 232 9.95 16.57 19.21
C LYS A 232 9.05 15.86 18.19
N PRO A 233 8.26 16.61 17.39
CA PRO A 233 7.62 16.05 16.21
C PRO A 233 8.65 15.37 15.32
N LEU A 234 8.36 14.14 14.87
CA LEU A 234 9.27 13.38 14.01
C LEU A 234 9.27 13.96 12.60
N GLU A 235 10.46 14.18 12.06
CA GLU A 235 10.68 14.55 10.65
C GLU A 235 11.16 13.35 9.84
N VAL A 236 11.13 13.44 8.51
CA VAL A 236 11.56 12.34 7.61
C VAL A 236 13.03 11.97 7.86
N ASP A 237 13.86 12.94 8.24
CA ASP A 237 15.29 12.73 8.52
C ASP A 237 15.58 11.95 9.82
N ASP A 238 14.61 11.94 10.75
CA ASP A 238 14.67 11.20 12.02
C ASP A 238 14.35 9.70 11.84
N LEU A 239 13.75 9.33 10.70
CA LEU A 239 13.35 7.96 10.42
C LEU A 239 14.54 7.13 9.93
N TRP A 240 14.54 5.86 10.33
CA TRP A 240 15.53 4.90 9.86
C TRP A 240 15.28 4.49 8.41
N LYS A 241 16.35 4.11 7.71
CA LYS A 241 16.22 3.42 6.43
C LYS A 241 15.50 2.08 6.65
N MET A 242 14.62 1.76 5.71
CA MET A 242 13.95 0.47 5.66
C MET A 242 14.97 -0.65 5.54
N LYS A 243 14.68 -1.81 6.15
CA LYS A 243 15.53 -3.00 5.99
C LYS A 243 15.67 -3.33 4.50
N PRO A 244 16.87 -3.70 4.03
CA PRO A 244 17.08 -4.02 2.61
C PRO A 244 16.13 -5.11 2.09
N GLU A 245 15.80 -6.11 2.92
CA GLU A 245 14.88 -7.21 2.60
C GLU A 245 13.42 -6.77 2.38
N ASP A 246 13.02 -5.64 2.96
CA ASP A 246 11.66 -5.09 2.85
C ASP A 246 11.55 -4.07 1.70
N SER A 247 12.67 -3.71 1.06
CA SER A 247 12.73 -2.76 -0.04
C SER A 247 12.10 -3.32 -1.32
N SER A 248 11.47 -2.45 -2.12
CA SER A 248 10.94 -2.81 -3.45
C SER A 248 12.02 -3.38 -4.38
N LYS A 249 13.29 -2.98 -4.20
CA LYS A 249 14.42 -3.49 -4.99
C LYS A 249 14.60 -5.01 -4.87
N GLU A 250 14.30 -5.60 -3.71
CA GLU A 250 14.44 -7.04 -3.46
C GLU A 250 13.09 -7.76 -3.58
N VAL A 251 12.02 -7.16 -3.06
CA VAL A 251 10.68 -7.77 -3.02
C VAL A 251 10.06 -7.88 -4.43
N SER A 252 10.17 -6.84 -5.25
CA SER A 252 9.47 -6.78 -6.53
C SER A 252 10.01 -7.77 -7.57
N PRO A 253 11.34 -7.93 -7.76
CA PRO A 253 11.87 -8.92 -8.70
C PRO A 253 11.49 -10.37 -8.36
N ALA A 254 11.50 -10.72 -7.07
CA ALA A 254 11.13 -12.07 -6.62
C ALA A 254 9.67 -12.40 -6.96
N PHE A 255 8.74 -11.47 -6.72
CA PHE A 255 7.34 -11.64 -7.10
C PHE A 255 7.16 -11.71 -8.62
N LEU A 256 7.80 -10.80 -9.38
CA LEU A 256 7.68 -10.75 -10.84
C LEU A 256 8.21 -12.02 -11.51
N HIS A 257 9.28 -12.62 -10.98
CA HIS A 257 9.78 -13.90 -11.46
C HIS A 257 8.72 -15.01 -11.40
N HIS A 258 8.06 -15.19 -10.24
CA HIS A 258 7.00 -16.17 -10.08
C HIS A 258 5.71 -15.80 -10.82
N TRP A 259 5.43 -14.52 -10.99
CA TRP A 259 4.31 -14.03 -11.78
C TRP A 259 4.48 -14.38 -13.26
N ASN A 260 5.65 -14.10 -13.84
CA ASN A 260 5.97 -14.44 -15.23
C ASN A 260 5.96 -15.95 -15.45
N GLU A 261 6.51 -16.75 -14.53
CA GLU A 261 6.42 -18.21 -14.58
C GLU A 261 4.96 -18.70 -14.60
N THR A 262 4.08 -18.04 -13.84
CA THR A 262 2.64 -18.37 -13.79
C THR A 262 1.92 -17.94 -15.08
N LEU A 263 2.28 -16.79 -15.63
CA LEU A 263 1.79 -16.31 -16.92
C LEU A 263 2.18 -17.28 -18.04
N GLU A 264 3.46 -17.62 -18.17
CA GLU A 264 3.97 -18.53 -19.21
C GLU A 264 3.28 -19.89 -19.16
N LYS A 265 3.13 -20.49 -17.97
CA LYS A 265 2.40 -21.76 -17.81
C LYS A 265 0.94 -21.65 -18.25
N THR A 266 0.31 -20.51 -17.96
CA THR A 266 -1.09 -20.26 -18.38
C THR A 266 -1.17 -20.07 -19.89
N TYR A 267 -0.20 -19.38 -20.51
CA TYR A 267 -0.13 -19.22 -21.97
C TYR A 267 0.15 -20.54 -22.69
N GLN A 268 1.11 -21.34 -22.23
CA GLN A 268 1.40 -22.67 -22.79
C GLN A 268 0.18 -23.60 -22.70
N SER A 269 -0.53 -23.58 -21.56
CA SER A 269 -1.77 -24.35 -21.41
C SER A 269 -2.87 -23.90 -22.38
N ARG A 270 -2.91 -22.61 -22.80
CA ARG A 270 -3.87 -22.12 -23.80
C ARG A 270 -3.56 -22.66 -25.19
N GLU A 271 -2.29 -22.76 -25.57
CA GLU A 271 -1.89 -23.29 -26.89
C GLU A 271 -2.19 -24.79 -27.02
N THR A 272 -2.02 -25.56 -25.94
CA THR A 272 -2.32 -27.00 -25.93
C THR A 272 -3.81 -27.35 -25.90
N SER A 273 -4.70 -26.43 -25.55
CA SER A 273 -6.14 -26.72 -25.36
C SER A 273 -7.00 -26.57 -26.64
N ASN A 274 -6.36 -26.51 -27.82
CA ASN A 274 -7.04 -26.62 -29.11
C ASN A 274 -7.27 -28.09 -29.49
N ASP A 275 -8.02 -28.85 -28.67
CA ASP A 275 -8.35 -30.24 -28.98
C ASP A 275 -9.46 -30.30 -30.05
N VAL A 276 -9.12 -30.86 -31.22
CA VAL A 276 -10.07 -31.15 -32.30
C VAL A 276 -10.84 -32.42 -31.95
N THR A 277 -12.08 -32.31 -31.48
CA THR A 277 -12.91 -33.49 -31.23
C THR A 277 -13.64 -33.92 -32.50
N PHE A 278 -13.29 -35.10 -33.04
CA PHE A 278 -14.01 -35.70 -34.16
C PHE A 278 -15.30 -36.38 -33.67
N LYS A 279 -16.46 -35.86 -34.06
CA LYS A 279 -17.75 -36.54 -33.88
C LYS A 279 -18.22 -37.12 -35.21
N LYS A 280 -18.30 -38.45 -35.28
CA LYS A 280 -18.82 -39.18 -36.46
C LYS A 280 -20.34 -39.31 -36.32
N LEU A 281 -21.10 -38.61 -37.17
CA LEU A 281 -22.56 -38.75 -37.26
C LEU A 281 -22.92 -39.17 -38.69
N GLY A 282 -22.99 -40.48 -38.93
CA GLY A 282 -23.27 -41.04 -40.27
C GLY A 282 -22.15 -40.85 -41.29
N ASN A 283 -22.51 -40.74 -42.58
CA ASN A 283 -21.57 -40.69 -43.73
C ASN A 283 -20.86 -39.34 -43.93
N SER A 284 -21.05 -38.37 -43.04
CA SER A 284 -20.42 -37.05 -43.15
C SER A 284 -19.64 -36.74 -41.87
N ALA A 285 -18.34 -36.50 -42.01
CA ALA A 285 -17.52 -35.97 -40.91
C ALA A 285 -17.68 -34.45 -40.86
N ARG A 286 -18.11 -33.91 -39.71
CA ARG A 286 -18.14 -32.47 -39.46
C ARG A 286 -17.11 -32.14 -38.39
N VAL A 287 -16.17 -31.25 -38.72
CA VAL A 287 -15.20 -30.70 -37.78
C VAL A 287 -15.86 -29.52 -37.08
N ASP A 288 -16.30 -29.72 -35.83
CA ASP A 288 -16.82 -28.63 -35.00
C ASP A 288 -15.67 -28.00 -34.22
N PHE A 289 -15.28 -26.78 -34.60
CA PHE A 289 -14.37 -25.96 -33.80
C PHE A 289 -15.13 -25.40 -32.60
N ARG A 290 -15.17 -26.14 -31.48
CA ARG A 290 -15.65 -25.59 -30.20
C ARG A 290 -14.57 -24.65 -29.64
N THR A 291 -14.60 -23.39 -30.06
CA THR A 291 -13.86 -22.31 -29.39
C THR A 291 -14.61 -21.90 -28.11
N THR A 292 -14.65 -22.78 -27.11
CA THR A 292 -14.89 -22.33 -25.73
C THR A 292 -13.64 -21.56 -25.29
N LYS A 293 -13.51 -20.30 -25.72
CA LYS A 293 -12.58 -19.33 -25.13
C LYS A 293 -13.08 -18.99 -23.72
N ALA A 294 -13.00 -19.93 -22.79
CA ALA A 294 -12.85 -19.55 -21.40
C ALA A 294 -11.47 -18.90 -21.33
N LYS A 295 -11.40 -17.56 -21.31
CA LYS A 295 -10.17 -16.84 -20.97
C LYS A 295 -9.75 -17.34 -19.59
N ASN A 296 -8.91 -18.36 -19.51
CA ASN A 296 -8.27 -18.74 -18.25
C ASN A 296 -7.30 -17.62 -17.92
N ILE A 297 -7.75 -16.68 -17.09
CA ILE A 297 -6.99 -15.53 -16.62
C ILE A 297 -5.93 -16.05 -15.64
N ALA A 298 -4.67 -15.64 -15.81
CA ALA A 298 -3.62 -16.01 -14.85
C ALA A 298 -3.93 -15.33 -13.51
N SER A 299 -3.92 -16.11 -12.43
CA SER A 299 -4.19 -15.61 -11.08
C SER A 299 -2.89 -15.20 -10.39
N ILE A 300 -2.90 -14.06 -9.68
CA ILE A 300 -1.77 -13.60 -8.87
C ILE A 300 -1.53 -14.46 -7.62
N LEU A 301 -2.54 -15.22 -7.16
CA LEU A 301 -2.51 -15.90 -5.88
C LEU A 301 -1.39 -16.97 -5.77
N PRO A 302 -1.15 -17.84 -6.77
CA PRO A 302 -0.04 -18.79 -6.74
C PRO A 302 1.34 -18.10 -6.64
N ALA A 303 1.54 -16.99 -7.36
CA ALA A 303 2.77 -16.22 -7.31
C ALA A 303 2.99 -15.60 -5.91
N LEU A 304 1.93 -15.06 -5.29
CA LEU A 304 1.98 -14.55 -3.91
C LEU A 304 2.31 -15.66 -2.90
N ILE A 305 1.67 -16.83 -3.02
CA ILE A 305 1.90 -17.96 -2.12
C ILE A 305 3.33 -18.49 -2.26
N LYS A 306 3.86 -18.65 -3.48
CA LYS A 306 5.25 -19.08 -3.69
C LYS A 306 6.26 -18.08 -3.12
N THR A 307 6.00 -16.78 -3.29
CA THR A 307 6.95 -15.72 -2.87
C THR A 307 6.95 -15.52 -1.35
N PHE A 308 5.77 -15.48 -0.72
CA PHE A 308 5.61 -15.06 0.69
C PHE A 308 5.11 -16.18 1.62
N GLY A 309 4.71 -17.34 1.08
CA GLY A 309 4.08 -18.43 1.82
C GLY A 309 4.94 -18.99 2.95
N GLY A 310 6.25 -19.11 2.76
CA GLY A 310 7.15 -19.59 3.82
C GLY A 310 7.15 -18.69 5.06
N THR A 311 7.21 -17.36 4.87
CA THR A 311 7.12 -16.40 5.98
C THR A 311 5.73 -16.32 6.60
N PHE A 312 4.69 -16.54 5.78
CA PHE A 312 3.31 -16.57 6.22
C PHE A 312 3.02 -17.78 7.12
N LEU A 313 3.45 -18.98 6.71
CA LEU A 313 3.26 -20.23 7.47
C LEU A 313 3.91 -20.18 8.86
N LEU A 314 5.09 -19.56 8.97
CA LEU A 314 5.74 -19.36 10.26
C LEU A 314 4.87 -18.52 11.21
N GLY A 315 4.19 -17.48 10.69
CA GLY A 315 3.21 -16.72 11.46
C GLY A 315 1.97 -17.55 11.83
N SER A 316 1.47 -18.38 10.93
CA SER A 316 0.36 -19.31 11.22
C SER A 316 0.70 -20.27 12.36
N PHE A 317 1.95 -20.75 12.45
CA PHE A 317 2.40 -21.59 13.56
C PHE A 317 2.42 -20.84 14.90
N LEU A 318 2.87 -19.58 14.93
CA LEU A 318 2.79 -18.75 16.14
C LEU A 318 1.34 -18.54 16.59
N LYS A 319 0.42 -18.37 15.63
CA LYS A 319 -1.01 -18.25 15.92
C LYS A 319 -1.58 -19.53 16.54
N LEU A 320 -1.20 -20.70 16.01
CA LEU A 320 -1.61 -22.00 16.58
C LEU A 320 -1.14 -22.14 18.03
N GLY A 321 0.13 -21.80 18.31
CA GLY A 321 0.65 -21.82 19.67
C GLY A 321 -0.11 -20.88 20.61
N GLN A 322 -0.45 -19.68 20.14
CA GLN A 322 -1.24 -18.71 20.89
C GLN A 322 -2.68 -19.20 21.16
N ASP A 323 -3.32 -19.84 20.20
CA ASP A 323 -4.67 -20.40 20.35
C ASP A 323 -4.71 -21.50 21.41
N LEU A 324 -3.72 -22.40 21.40
CA LEU A 324 -3.60 -23.46 22.40
C LEU A 324 -3.41 -22.88 23.82
N LEU A 325 -2.54 -21.88 23.98
CA LEU A 325 -2.32 -21.23 25.28
C LEU A 325 -3.53 -20.45 25.78
N THR A 326 -4.38 -19.94 24.89
CA THR A 326 -5.58 -19.19 25.28
C THR A 326 -6.54 -20.03 26.13
N PHE A 327 -6.63 -21.34 25.86
CA PHE A 327 -7.46 -22.26 26.62
C PHE A 327 -6.78 -22.80 27.89
N ALA A 328 -5.48 -22.61 28.06
CA ALA A 328 -4.81 -22.97 29.31
C ALA A 328 -5.23 -22.05 30.46
N SER A 329 -5.43 -20.75 30.21
CA SER A 329 -5.80 -19.76 31.25
C SER A 329 -7.11 -20.09 31.98
N PRO A 330 -8.24 -20.40 31.29
CA PRO A 330 -9.47 -20.83 31.97
C PRO A 330 -9.34 -22.14 32.75
N GLN A 331 -8.52 -23.10 32.28
CA GLN A 331 -8.30 -24.36 32.98
C GLN A 331 -7.51 -24.16 34.27
N ILE A 332 -6.48 -23.30 34.24
CA ILE A 332 -5.74 -22.92 35.46
C ILE A 332 -6.65 -22.17 36.42
N LEU A 333 -7.51 -21.28 35.91
CA LEU A 333 -8.49 -20.57 36.75
C LEU A 333 -9.47 -21.54 37.43
N LYS A 334 -9.91 -22.60 36.73
CA LYS A 334 -10.73 -23.67 37.33
C LYS A 334 -10.00 -24.37 38.47
N LEU A 335 -8.70 -24.64 38.34
CA LEU A 335 -7.88 -25.22 39.41
C LEU A 335 -7.74 -24.26 40.60
N ILE A 336 -7.59 -22.94 40.35
CA ILE A 336 -7.54 -21.93 41.42
C ILE A 336 -8.87 -21.86 42.16
N ILE A 337 -10.01 -21.87 41.46
CA ILE A 337 -11.34 -21.87 42.09
C ILE A 337 -11.51 -23.14 42.94
N GLY A 338 -11.08 -24.30 42.43
CA GLY A 338 -11.08 -25.56 43.18
C GLY A 338 -10.20 -25.52 44.42
N PHE A 339 -9.01 -24.91 44.33
CA PHE A 339 -8.10 -24.68 45.45
C PHE A 339 -8.71 -23.79 46.54
N VAL A 340 -9.36 -22.69 46.16
CA VAL A 340 -10.01 -21.77 47.12
C VAL A 340 -11.17 -22.46 47.86
N GLY A 341 -11.83 -23.43 47.23
CA GLY A 341 -12.91 -24.20 47.85
C GLY A 341 -12.47 -25.39 48.69
N GLY A 342 -11.18 -25.76 48.69
CA GLY A 342 -10.65 -26.94 49.38
C GLY A 342 -9.59 -26.62 50.43
N GLU A 343 -9.29 -27.60 51.30
CA GLU A 343 -8.18 -27.52 52.27
C GLU A 343 -6.88 -28.04 51.64
N GLU A 344 -6.35 -27.33 50.65
CA GLU A 344 -5.07 -27.67 50.00
C GLU A 344 -3.91 -26.76 50.48
N PRO A 345 -2.65 -27.24 50.45
CA PRO A 345 -1.50 -26.47 50.90
C PRO A 345 -1.21 -25.23 50.01
N MET A 346 -0.80 -24.11 50.64
CA MET A 346 -0.69 -22.80 49.99
C MET A 346 0.23 -22.75 48.75
N TRP A 347 1.26 -23.60 48.71
CA TRP A 347 2.19 -23.61 47.58
C TRP A 347 1.50 -23.98 46.26
N LYS A 348 0.42 -24.79 46.29
CA LYS A 348 -0.37 -25.14 45.10
C LYS A 348 -1.07 -23.91 44.53
N GLY A 349 -1.67 -23.10 45.38
CA GLY A 349 -2.30 -21.83 44.98
C GLY A 349 -1.30 -20.85 44.33
N LEU A 350 -0.13 -20.68 44.95
CA LEU A 350 0.97 -19.87 44.39
C LEU A 350 1.47 -20.42 43.05
N MET A 351 1.63 -21.74 42.92
CA MET A 351 2.04 -22.39 41.67
C MET A 351 1.03 -22.13 40.55
N TYR A 352 -0.27 -22.29 40.81
CA TYR A 352 -1.31 -22.01 39.82
C TYR A 352 -1.32 -20.53 39.41
N ALA A 353 -1.15 -19.60 40.36
CA ALA A 353 -1.10 -18.17 40.08
C ALA A 353 0.12 -17.78 39.22
N ILE A 354 1.32 -18.30 39.55
CA ILE A 354 2.54 -18.07 38.75
C ILE A 354 2.38 -18.69 37.35
N THR A 355 1.84 -19.89 37.27
CA THR A 355 1.59 -20.56 35.97
C THR A 355 0.64 -19.75 35.11
N LEU A 356 -0.44 -19.21 35.69
CA LEU A 356 -1.37 -18.34 34.99
C LEU A 356 -0.67 -17.08 34.45
N PHE A 357 0.18 -16.44 35.26
CA PHE A 357 0.96 -15.27 34.83
C PHE A 357 1.91 -15.61 33.66
N VAL A 358 2.64 -16.72 33.74
CA VAL A 358 3.56 -17.16 32.69
C VAL A 358 2.83 -17.53 31.40
N VAL A 359 1.71 -18.25 31.50
CA VAL A 359 0.87 -18.61 30.35
C VAL A 359 0.30 -17.35 29.69
N ALA A 360 -0.27 -16.43 30.46
CA ALA A 360 -0.82 -15.17 29.95
C ALA A 360 0.27 -14.28 29.32
N GLY A 361 1.44 -14.19 29.95
CA GLY A 361 2.59 -13.45 29.40
C GLY A 361 3.07 -14.03 28.08
N THR A 362 3.23 -15.36 28.00
CA THR A 362 3.65 -16.06 26.79
C THR A 362 2.60 -15.95 25.68
N GLN A 363 1.33 -16.08 26.01
CA GLN A 363 0.21 -15.88 25.08
C GLN A 363 0.27 -14.48 24.45
N THR A 364 0.47 -13.44 25.26
CA THR A 364 0.58 -12.04 24.79
C THR A 364 1.80 -11.83 23.89
N LEU A 365 2.95 -12.40 24.25
CA LEU A 365 4.17 -12.33 23.44
C LEU A 365 3.99 -13.01 22.08
N LEU A 366 3.41 -14.21 22.04
CA LEU A 366 3.14 -14.91 20.79
C LEU A 366 2.16 -14.14 19.91
N LEU A 367 1.12 -13.53 20.50
CA LEU A 367 0.16 -12.71 19.76
C LEU A 367 0.81 -11.46 19.17
N GLY A 368 1.64 -10.75 19.94
CA GLY A 368 2.38 -9.57 19.47
C GLY A 368 3.34 -9.91 18.34
N GLN A 369 4.09 -11.00 18.46
CA GLN A 369 5.00 -11.48 17.41
C GLN A 369 4.26 -11.95 16.17
N TYR A 370 3.12 -12.63 16.33
CA TYR A 370 2.23 -13.01 15.25
C TYR A 370 1.78 -11.79 14.44
N PHE A 371 1.22 -10.77 15.09
CA PHE A 371 0.75 -9.57 14.40
C PHE A 371 1.89 -8.84 13.69
N ASN A 372 3.01 -8.61 14.36
CA ASN A 372 4.18 -7.98 13.75
C ASN A 372 4.62 -8.72 12.48
N ARG A 373 4.72 -10.05 12.53
CA ARG A 373 5.11 -10.85 11.36
C ARG A 373 4.10 -10.74 10.22
N MET A 374 2.80 -10.82 10.52
CA MET A 374 1.75 -10.71 9.51
C MET A 374 1.67 -9.31 8.89
N PHE A 375 1.91 -8.25 9.66
CA PHE A 375 2.02 -6.89 9.13
C PHE A 375 3.17 -6.77 8.12
N PHE A 376 4.36 -7.31 8.42
CA PHE A 376 5.48 -7.30 7.48
C PHE A 376 5.20 -8.11 6.20
N VAL A 377 4.56 -9.28 6.32
CA VAL A 377 4.15 -10.06 5.13
C VAL A 377 3.14 -9.25 4.30
N GLY A 378 2.14 -8.63 4.93
CA GLY A 378 1.16 -7.77 4.26
C GLY A 378 1.81 -6.56 3.58
N LEU A 379 2.79 -5.93 4.22
CA LEU A 379 3.57 -4.81 3.66
C LEU A 379 4.35 -5.24 2.42
N ARG A 380 5.04 -6.39 2.46
CA ARG A 380 5.78 -6.93 1.32
C ARG A 380 4.86 -7.25 0.14
N ILE A 381 3.69 -7.85 0.41
CA ILE A 381 2.65 -8.10 -0.61
C ILE A 381 2.21 -6.77 -1.24
N ARG A 382 1.88 -5.76 -0.43
CA ARG A 382 1.48 -4.43 -0.90
C ARG A 382 2.56 -3.81 -1.80
N THR A 383 3.82 -3.83 -1.39
CA THR A 383 4.95 -3.29 -2.16
C THR A 383 5.13 -4.03 -3.50
N ALA A 384 5.02 -5.36 -3.51
CA ALA A 384 5.09 -6.16 -4.73
C ALA A 384 3.98 -5.80 -5.72
N LEU A 385 2.74 -5.73 -5.24
CA LEU A 385 1.56 -5.41 -6.05
C LEU A 385 1.64 -3.99 -6.62
N ILE A 386 1.99 -2.99 -5.80
CA ILE A 386 2.16 -1.60 -6.26
C ILE A 386 3.23 -1.53 -7.35
N SER A 387 4.37 -2.20 -7.18
CA SER A 387 5.41 -2.21 -8.21
C SER A 387 4.96 -2.94 -9.48
N ALA A 388 4.19 -4.02 -9.38
CA ALA A 388 3.70 -4.77 -10.53
C ALA A 388 2.66 -3.96 -11.31
N ILE A 389 1.71 -3.33 -10.62
CA ILE A 389 0.70 -2.43 -11.21
C ILE A 389 1.38 -1.25 -11.91
N TYR A 390 2.36 -0.61 -11.25
CA TYR A 390 3.10 0.51 -11.82
C TYR A 390 3.87 0.11 -13.09
N ARG A 391 4.61 -1.00 -13.05
CA ARG A 391 5.35 -1.51 -14.21
C ARG A 391 4.42 -1.88 -15.36
N LYS A 392 3.29 -2.53 -15.07
CA LYS A 392 2.27 -2.86 -16.07
C LYS A 392 1.69 -1.59 -16.70
N ALA A 393 1.37 -0.56 -15.90
CA ALA A 393 0.81 0.69 -16.40
C ALA A 393 1.70 1.42 -17.43
N LEU A 394 3.03 1.20 -17.36
CA LEU A 394 3.99 1.76 -18.32
C LEU A 394 3.97 1.04 -19.68
N ILE A 395 3.48 -0.20 -19.76
CA ILE A 395 3.55 -1.06 -20.95
C ILE A 395 2.18 -1.51 -21.49
N ILE A 396 1.08 -1.13 -20.84
CA ILE A 396 -0.28 -1.43 -21.37
C ILE A 396 -0.51 -0.75 -22.72
N SER A 397 -1.19 -1.45 -23.62
CA SER A 397 -1.60 -0.89 -24.92
C SER A 397 -2.58 0.28 -24.77
N ASN A 398 -2.63 1.17 -25.75
CA ASN A 398 -3.51 2.34 -25.70
C ASN A 398 -5.00 1.96 -25.79
N SER A 399 -5.36 0.85 -26.44
CA SER A 399 -6.72 0.28 -26.39
C SER A 399 -7.10 -0.17 -24.98
N ALA A 400 -6.22 -0.92 -24.30
CA ALA A 400 -6.44 -1.36 -22.93
C ALA A 400 -6.47 -0.17 -21.95
N ARG A 401 -5.63 0.85 -22.18
CA ARG A 401 -5.58 2.09 -21.39
C ARG A 401 -6.87 2.91 -21.47
N LYS A 402 -7.60 2.87 -22.59
CA LYS A 402 -8.97 3.46 -22.66
C LYS A 402 -9.96 2.70 -21.76
N GLY A 403 -9.79 1.37 -21.63
CA GLY A 403 -10.59 0.53 -20.75
C GLY A 403 -10.28 0.67 -19.25
N SER A 404 -9.05 1.08 -18.90
CA SER A 404 -8.63 1.32 -17.51
C SER A 404 -8.12 2.73 -17.30
N THR A 405 -8.99 3.60 -16.77
CA THR A 405 -8.67 5.02 -16.55
C THR A 405 -7.56 5.21 -15.53
N VAL A 406 -6.83 6.35 -15.60
CA VAL A 406 -5.77 6.70 -14.65
C VAL A 406 -6.28 6.65 -13.20
N GLY A 407 -7.51 7.11 -12.94
CA GLY A 407 -8.13 7.05 -11.61
C GLY A 407 -8.33 5.62 -11.12
N GLU A 408 -8.65 4.68 -12.02
CA GLU A 408 -8.80 3.27 -11.69
C GLU A 408 -7.45 2.64 -11.34
N ILE A 409 -6.37 2.96 -12.07
CA ILE A 409 -5.00 2.51 -11.77
C ILE A 409 -4.53 3.02 -10.41
N VAL A 410 -4.76 4.32 -10.13
CA VAL A 410 -4.44 4.91 -8.82
C VAL A 410 -5.23 4.24 -7.71
N ASN A 411 -6.52 3.94 -7.94
CA ASN A 411 -7.34 3.22 -6.98
C ASN A 411 -6.83 1.78 -6.74
N LEU A 412 -6.37 1.07 -7.78
CA LEU A 412 -5.76 -0.25 -7.64
C LEU A 412 -4.51 -0.20 -6.72
N MET A 413 -3.68 0.82 -6.86
CA MET A 413 -2.46 0.99 -6.07
C MET A 413 -2.74 1.47 -4.64
N ALA A 414 -3.73 2.35 -4.44
CA ALA A 414 -4.01 3.00 -3.17
C ALA A 414 -4.97 2.20 -2.28
N VAL A 415 -6.03 1.63 -2.86
CA VAL A 415 -7.12 0.96 -2.12
C VAL A 415 -7.01 -0.56 -2.23
N ASP A 416 -6.96 -1.10 -3.45
CA ASP A 416 -6.99 -2.54 -3.64
C ASP A 416 -5.72 -3.21 -3.08
N ALA A 417 -4.52 -2.64 -3.31
CA ALA A 417 -3.30 -3.14 -2.69
C ALA A 417 -3.26 -3.00 -1.16
N GLN A 418 -3.88 -1.96 -0.58
CA GLN A 418 -3.99 -1.80 0.87
C GLN A 418 -4.85 -2.91 1.50
N ARG A 419 -5.96 -3.29 0.84
CA ARG A 419 -6.82 -4.37 1.33
C ARG A 419 -6.10 -5.71 1.47
N PHE A 420 -5.11 -6.01 0.63
CA PHE A 420 -4.29 -7.22 0.80
C PHE A 420 -3.45 -7.18 2.08
N MET A 421 -2.87 -6.03 2.41
CA MET A 421 -2.14 -5.84 3.66
C MET A 421 -3.08 -6.08 4.85
N ASP A 422 -4.25 -5.45 4.84
CA ASP A 422 -5.25 -5.57 5.90
C ASP A 422 -5.81 -7.01 6.00
N LEU A 423 -6.00 -7.73 4.88
CA LEU A 423 -6.44 -9.12 4.90
C LEU A 423 -5.38 -10.04 5.51
N THR A 424 -4.11 -9.83 5.16
CA THR A 424 -3.01 -10.72 5.57
C THR A 424 -2.90 -10.85 7.09
N THR A 425 -3.32 -9.83 7.85
CA THR A 425 -3.32 -9.86 9.31
C THR A 425 -4.46 -10.69 9.91
N TYR A 426 -5.54 -10.93 9.17
CA TYR A 426 -6.74 -11.63 9.68
C TYR A 426 -7.04 -12.95 8.98
N ILE A 427 -6.37 -13.26 7.86
CA ILE A 427 -6.63 -14.47 7.08
C ILE A 427 -6.48 -15.76 7.91
N ASN A 428 -5.59 -15.78 8.91
CA ASN A 428 -5.43 -16.94 9.80
C ASN A 428 -6.64 -17.16 10.71
N MET A 429 -7.54 -16.19 10.89
CA MET A 429 -8.81 -16.40 11.59
C MET A 429 -9.72 -17.43 10.90
N ILE A 430 -9.54 -17.67 9.60
CA ILE A 430 -10.37 -18.63 8.84
C ILE A 430 -10.29 -20.04 9.42
N TRP A 431 -9.10 -20.50 9.80
CA TRP A 431 -8.91 -21.81 10.43
C TRP A 431 -8.83 -21.72 11.96
N SER A 432 -8.30 -20.62 12.49
CA SER A 432 -8.15 -20.40 13.93
C SER A 432 -9.50 -20.24 14.64
N ALA A 433 -10.46 -19.50 14.06
CA ALA A 433 -11.76 -19.29 14.72
C ALA A 433 -12.59 -20.58 14.85
N PRO A 434 -12.73 -21.44 13.82
CA PRO A 434 -13.36 -22.76 13.99
C PRO A 434 -12.65 -23.63 15.02
N LEU A 435 -11.31 -23.61 15.07
CA LEU A 435 -10.54 -24.35 16.05
C LEU A 435 -10.81 -23.84 17.48
N GLN A 436 -10.84 -22.52 17.69
CA GLN A 436 -11.18 -21.91 18.97
C GLN A 436 -12.61 -22.27 19.40
N ILE A 437 -13.59 -22.15 18.49
CA ILE A 437 -14.99 -22.51 18.78
C ILE A 437 -15.08 -24.00 19.14
N GLY A 438 -14.42 -24.88 18.38
CA GLY A 438 -14.39 -26.31 18.65
C GLY A 438 -13.80 -26.66 20.01
N LEU A 439 -12.64 -26.09 20.36
CA LEU A 439 -11.99 -26.29 21.66
C LEU A 439 -12.83 -25.71 22.81
N ALA A 440 -13.43 -24.52 22.63
CA ALA A 440 -14.32 -23.91 23.61
C ALA A 440 -15.53 -24.79 23.88
N LEU A 441 -16.19 -25.30 22.83
CA LEU A 441 -17.33 -26.21 22.95
C LEU A 441 -16.94 -27.53 23.62
N TYR A 442 -15.76 -28.07 23.32
CA TYR A 442 -15.24 -29.27 23.98
C TYR A 442 -15.08 -29.07 25.49
N PHE A 443 -14.41 -27.99 25.92
CA PHE A 443 -14.24 -27.71 27.35
C PHE A 443 -15.57 -27.35 28.03
N LEU A 444 -16.46 -26.62 27.37
CA LEU A 444 -17.79 -26.33 27.89
C LEU A 444 -18.63 -27.60 28.02
N TRP A 445 -18.54 -28.54 27.07
CA TRP A 445 -19.24 -29.83 27.14
C TRP A 445 -18.81 -30.62 28.37
N GLN A 446 -17.52 -30.60 28.71
CA GLN A 446 -17.02 -31.26 29.93
C GLN A 446 -17.56 -30.64 31.22
N ILE A 447 -17.90 -29.35 31.22
CA ILE A 447 -18.37 -28.63 32.42
C ILE A 447 -19.91 -28.66 32.53
N LEU A 448 -20.61 -28.42 31.42
CA LEU A 448 -22.06 -28.17 31.37
C LEU A 448 -22.87 -29.30 30.71
N GLY A 449 -22.21 -30.29 30.11
CA GLY A 449 -22.87 -31.43 29.46
C GLY A 449 -23.71 -31.05 28.22
N PRO A 450 -24.82 -31.77 27.94
CA PRO A 450 -25.64 -31.55 26.74
C PRO A 450 -26.26 -30.16 26.59
N SER A 451 -26.35 -29.37 27.68
CA SER A 451 -26.88 -28.00 27.69
C SER A 451 -26.14 -27.06 26.73
N VAL A 452 -24.88 -27.36 26.39
CA VAL A 452 -24.06 -26.59 25.44
C VAL A 452 -24.66 -26.59 24.01
N LEU A 453 -25.42 -27.63 23.64
CA LEU A 453 -26.03 -27.74 22.30
C LEU A 453 -27.05 -26.62 22.03
N ALA A 454 -27.73 -26.11 23.05
CA ALA A 454 -28.64 -24.98 22.91
C ALA A 454 -27.90 -23.69 22.54
N GLY A 455 -26.74 -23.43 23.18
CA GLY A 455 -25.86 -22.31 22.84
C GLY A 455 -25.26 -22.44 21.42
N LEU A 456 -24.86 -23.66 21.04
CA LEU A 456 -24.37 -23.95 19.69
C LEU A 456 -25.45 -23.71 18.62
N ALA A 457 -26.70 -24.13 18.88
CA ALA A 457 -27.81 -23.91 17.98
C ALA A 457 -28.05 -22.41 17.72
N VAL A 458 -28.03 -21.57 18.78
CA VAL A 458 -28.14 -20.11 18.64
C VAL A 458 -26.99 -19.53 17.82
N MET A 459 -25.75 -19.96 18.05
CA MET A 459 -24.59 -19.51 17.26
C MET A 459 -24.71 -19.88 15.78
N ILE A 460 -25.12 -21.11 15.47
CA ILE A 460 -25.31 -21.58 14.08
C ILE A 460 -26.43 -20.79 13.39
N ILE A 461 -27.53 -20.50 14.08
CA ILE A 461 -28.66 -19.71 13.54
C ILE A 461 -28.25 -18.26 13.26
N LEU A 462 -27.35 -17.67 14.06
CA LEU A 462 -26.87 -16.30 13.84
C LEU A 462 -25.95 -16.15 12.62
N ILE A 463 -25.27 -17.21 12.16
CA ILE A 463 -24.41 -17.18 10.97
C ILE A 463 -25.16 -16.75 9.69
N PRO A 464 -26.26 -17.42 9.27
CA PRO A 464 -27.00 -17.02 8.07
C PRO A 464 -27.67 -15.65 8.22
N VAL A 465 -28.15 -15.30 9.42
CA VAL A 465 -28.73 -13.97 9.70
C VAL A 465 -27.70 -12.87 9.45
N ASN A 466 -26.48 -13.05 9.97
CA ASN A 466 -25.36 -12.13 9.71
C ASN A 466 -24.98 -12.09 8.22
N GLY A 467 -25.04 -13.22 7.51
CA GLY A 467 -24.79 -13.29 6.06
C GLY A 467 -25.79 -12.47 5.24
N VAL A 468 -27.08 -12.54 5.57
CA VAL A 468 -28.13 -11.73 4.91
C VAL A 468 -27.93 -10.24 5.20
N ILE A 469 -27.70 -9.88 6.46
CA ILE A 469 -27.46 -8.48 6.85
C ILE A 469 -26.20 -7.92 6.16
N ALA A 470 -25.12 -8.69 6.09
CA ALA A 470 -23.90 -8.30 5.38
C ALA A 470 -24.15 -8.04 3.90
N ASN A 471 -24.96 -8.87 3.22
CA ASN A 471 -25.34 -8.65 1.82
C ASN A 471 -26.20 -7.39 1.63
N MET A 472 -27.10 -7.09 2.58
CA MET A 472 -27.88 -5.85 2.58
C MET A 472 -26.98 -4.63 2.78
N ILE A 473 -26.08 -4.67 3.76
CA ILE A 473 -25.10 -3.59 4.02
C ILE A 473 -24.23 -3.35 2.79
N LYS A 474 -23.72 -4.42 2.15
CA LYS A 474 -22.95 -4.32 0.91
C LYS A 474 -23.73 -3.59 -0.19
N THR A 475 -25.00 -3.93 -0.36
CA THR A 475 -25.87 -3.28 -1.36
C THR A 475 -26.07 -1.80 -1.05
N LEU A 476 -26.27 -1.44 0.23
CA LEU A 476 -26.34 -0.05 0.68
C LEU A 476 -25.01 0.70 0.49
N GLN A 477 -23.88 0.05 0.77
CA GLN A 477 -22.55 0.65 0.59
C GLN A 477 -22.25 0.95 -0.87
N ILE A 478 -22.64 0.07 -1.82
CA ILE A 478 -22.53 0.35 -3.25
C ILE A 478 -23.37 1.57 -3.64
N LYS A 479 -24.61 1.66 -3.12
CA LYS A 479 -25.50 2.79 -3.38
C LYS A 479 -24.96 4.10 -2.79
N GLN A 480 -24.35 4.04 -1.60
CA GLN A 480 -23.67 5.16 -0.96
C GLN A 480 -22.50 5.63 -1.83
N MET A 481 -21.61 4.73 -2.25
CA MET A 481 -20.45 5.05 -3.08
C MET A 481 -20.89 5.76 -4.37
N LYS A 482 -21.96 5.29 -5.03
CA LYS A 482 -22.51 5.95 -6.21
C LYS A 482 -22.93 7.41 -5.95
N ASN A 483 -23.67 7.67 -4.87
CA ASN A 483 -24.09 9.04 -4.51
C ASN A 483 -22.90 9.92 -4.09
N LYS A 484 -21.92 9.35 -3.39
CA LYS A 484 -20.69 10.02 -2.98
C LYS A 484 -19.87 10.43 -4.21
N ASP A 485 -19.71 9.53 -5.19
CA ASP A 485 -18.99 9.81 -6.43
C ASP A 485 -19.67 10.92 -7.24
N GLU A 486 -21.01 10.90 -7.31
CA GLU A 486 -21.81 11.98 -7.92
C GLU A 486 -21.58 13.33 -7.23
N ARG A 487 -21.59 13.36 -5.88
CA ARG A 487 -21.31 14.57 -5.09
C ARG A 487 -19.90 15.11 -5.33
N VAL A 488 -18.88 14.24 -5.26
CA VAL A 488 -17.47 14.63 -5.43
C VAL A 488 -17.20 15.10 -6.86
N LYS A 489 -17.82 14.45 -7.86
CA LYS A 489 -17.74 14.88 -9.26
C LYS A 489 -18.33 16.28 -9.43
N LEU A 490 -19.56 16.52 -8.94
CA LEU A 490 -20.19 17.84 -9.01
C LEU A 490 -19.36 18.91 -8.27
N MET A 491 -18.79 18.56 -7.11
CA MET A 491 -17.90 19.47 -6.38
C MET A 491 -16.66 19.82 -7.21
N ASN A 492 -16.06 18.86 -7.91
CA ASN A 492 -14.91 19.11 -8.77
C ASN A 492 -15.26 20.03 -9.96
N GLU A 493 -16.43 19.85 -10.57
CA GLU A 493 -16.94 20.74 -11.63
C GLU A 493 -17.16 22.16 -11.11
N VAL A 494 -17.78 22.31 -9.92
CA VAL A 494 -17.98 23.60 -9.25
C VAL A 494 -16.67 24.29 -8.93
N LEU A 495 -15.68 23.58 -8.37
CA LEU A 495 -14.38 24.15 -8.03
C LEU A 495 -13.59 24.54 -9.30
N SER A 496 -13.64 23.72 -10.34
CA SER A 496 -12.94 24.00 -11.60
C SER A 496 -13.55 25.21 -12.33
N GLY A 497 -14.87 25.40 -12.21
CA GLY A 497 -15.61 26.53 -12.76
C GLY A 497 -15.81 27.70 -11.79
N ILE A 498 -15.14 27.74 -10.64
CA ILE A 498 -15.53 28.63 -9.52
C ILE A 498 -15.55 30.11 -9.91
N LYS A 499 -14.61 30.55 -10.77
CA LYS A 499 -14.52 31.93 -11.25
C LYS A 499 -15.79 32.36 -12.01
N VAL A 500 -16.30 31.48 -12.85
CA VAL A 500 -17.54 31.71 -13.62
C VAL A 500 -18.74 31.72 -12.68
N LEU A 501 -18.82 30.77 -11.76
CA LEU A 501 -19.92 30.68 -10.79
C LEU A 501 -20.02 31.95 -9.92
N LYS A 502 -18.87 32.49 -9.46
CA LYS A 502 -18.83 33.75 -8.70
C LYS A 502 -19.26 34.95 -9.54
N LEU A 503 -18.80 35.03 -10.79
CA LEU A 503 -19.11 36.14 -11.69
C LEU A 503 -20.62 36.28 -11.92
N TYR A 504 -21.33 35.14 -12.06
CA TYR A 504 -22.78 35.10 -12.26
C TYR A 504 -23.60 34.97 -10.96
N ALA A 505 -22.95 34.96 -9.79
CA ALA A 505 -23.58 34.72 -8.49
C ALA A 505 -24.42 33.41 -8.44
N TRP A 506 -23.97 32.36 -9.13
CA TRP A 506 -24.64 31.05 -9.18
C TRP A 506 -24.32 30.15 -7.98
N GLU A 507 -23.51 30.62 -7.04
CA GLU A 507 -23.06 29.85 -5.87
C GLU A 507 -24.23 29.23 -5.07
N PRO A 508 -25.33 29.96 -4.75
CA PRO A 508 -26.44 29.40 -3.97
C PRO A 508 -27.19 28.28 -4.70
N SER A 509 -27.30 28.37 -6.03
CA SER A 509 -27.97 27.34 -6.83
C SER A 509 -27.18 26.04 -6.85
N PHE A 510 -25.85 26.12 -7.02
CA PHE A 510 -24.98 24.95 -6.95
C PHE A 510 -24.86 24.39 -5.52
N GLU A 511 -24.87 25.25 -4.49
CA GLU A 511 -24.94 24.82 -3.09
C GLU A 511 -26.14 23.91 -2.84
N GLN A 512 -27.34 24.32 -3.27
CA GLN A 512 -28.57 23.52 -3.10
C GLN A 512 -28.52 22.18 -3.84
N GLN A 513 -27.91 22.14 -5.05
CA GLN A 513 -27.76 20.88 -5.79
C GLN A 513 -26.86 19.89 -5.04
N ILE A 514 -25.72 20.36 -4.52
CA ILE A 514 -24.80 19.54 -3.73
C ILE A 514 -25.49 19.03 -2.45
N LEU A 515 -26.22 19.89 -1.73
CA LEU A 515 -26.96 19.51 -0.53
C LEU A 515 -28.05 18.48 -0.80
N LYS A 516 -28.75 18.57 -1.95
CA LYS A 516 -29.75 17.58 -2.36
C LYS A 516 -29.14 16.20 -2.61
N ILE A 517 -27.92 16.12 -3.15
CA ILE A 517 -27.18 14.86 -3.30
C ILE A 517 -26.74 14.35 -1.92
N ARG A 518 -26.24 15.24 -1.06
CA ARG A 518 -25.84 14.89 0.32
C ARG A 518 -27.00 14.31 1.13
N ASP A 519 -28.21 14.81 0.98
CA ASP A 519 -29.39 14.24 1.63
C ASP A 519 -29.72 12.81 1.16
N LYS A 520 -29.51 12.51 -0.13
CA LYS A 520 -29.65 11.14 -0.64
C LYS A 520 -28.57 10.22 -0.06
N GLU A 521 -27.34 10.71 0.05
CA GLU A 521 -26.21 10.00 0.65
C GLU A 521 -26.48 9.67 2.13
N VAL A 522 -26.85 10.68 2.93
CA VAL A 522 -27.14 10.53 4.37
C VAL A 522 -28.34 9.59 4.62
N LYS A 523 -29.35 9.56 3.75
CA LYS A 523 -30.46 8.60 3.86
C LYS A 523 -29.97 7.15 3.74
N VAL A 524 -29.06 6.87 2.81
CA VAL A 524 -28.48 5.53 2.64
C VAL A 524 -27.60 5.17 3.83
N LEU A 525 -26.77 6.10 4.30
CA LEU A 525 -25.96 5.94 5.51
C LEU A 525 -26.83 5.66 6.75
N LYS A 526 -27.96 6.33 6.89
CA LYS A 526 -28.93 6.10 7.98
C LYS A 526 -29.52 4.69 7.92
N SER A 527 -29.90 4.20 6.74
CA SER A 527 -30.33 2.81 6.56
C SER A 527 -29.22 1.81 6.92
N ALA A 528 -27.98 2.09 6.56
CA ALA A 528 -26.84 1.26 6.93
C ALA A 528 -26.57 1.29 8.44
N ALA A 529 -26.71 2.45 9.09
CA ALA A 529 -26.57 2.60 10.54
C ALA A 529 -27.60 1.78 11.32
N TYR A 530 -28.85 1.68 10.85
CA TYR A 530 -29.86 0.80 11.46
C TYR A 530 -29.45 -0.68 11.40
N LEU A 531 -28.91 -1.13 10.26
CA LEU A 531 -28.42 -2.51 10.12
C LEU A 531 -27.14 -2.75 10.96
N ASN A 532 -26.21 -1.80 10.97
CA ASN A 532 -24.97 -1.88 11.75
C ASN A 532 -25.23 -1.87 13.27
N ALA A 533 -26.23 -1.13 13.74
CA ALA A 533 -26.64 -1.16 15.15
C ALA A 533 -27.14 -2.54 15.58
N GLY A 534 -27.74 -3.30 14.66
CA GLY A 534 -28.17 -4.68 14.86
C GLY A 534 -27.08 -5.73 14.70
N THR A 535 -25.85 -5.36 14.32
CA THR A 535 -24.81 -6.35 13.99
C THR A 535 -23.42 -5.88 14.41
N SER A 536 -22.89 -6.46 15.49
CA SER A 536 -21.50 -6.23 15.91
C SER A 536 -20.48 -7.19 15.27
N PHE A 537 -20.88 -7.99 14.27
CA PHE A 537 -20.02 -8.98 13.59
C PHE A 537 -19.62 -8.57 12.15
N ILE A 538 -19.31 -7.29 11.95
CA ILE A 538 -18.92 -6.71 10.65
C ILE A 538 -17.52 -7.16 10.18
N TRP A 539 -16.71 -7.72 11.09
CA TRP A 539 -15.33 -8.15 10.80
C TRP A 539 -15.19 -9.32 9.80
N SER A 540 -16.28 -10.00 9.45
CA SER A 540 -16.30 -11.09 8.47
C SER A 540 -16.31 -10.63 7.00
N CYS A 541 -16.41 -9.33 6.72
CA CYS A 541 -16.50 -8.80 5.35
C CYS A 541 -15.16 -8.66 4.62
N ALA A 542 -14.02 -8.67 5.33
CA ALA A 542 -12.69 -8.45 4.76
C ALA A 542 -12.27 -9.46 3.66
N PRO A 543 -12.58 -10.78 3.77
CA PRO A 543 -12.24 -11.76 2.73
C PRO A 543 -12.98 -11.52 1.41
N PHE A 544 -14.26 -11.14 1.47
CA PHE A 544 -15.07 -10.90 0.27
C PHE A 544 -14.62 -9.66 -0.50
N LEU A 545 -14.31 -8.56 0.20
CA LEU A 545 -13.79 -7.34 -0.43
C LEU A 545 -12.42 -7.57 -1.08
N THR A 546 -11.59 -8.41 -0.47
CA THR A 546 -10.28 -8.75 -1.03
C THR A 546 -10.41 -9.66 -2.25
N SER A 547 -11.37 -10.58 -2.29
CA SER A 547 -11.67 -11.38 -3.50
C SER A 547 -12.03 -10.51 -4.71
N VAL A 548 -12.81 -9.45 -4.52
CA VAL A 548 -13.08 -8.46 -5.58
C VAL A 548 -11.79 -7.76 -6.02
N SER A 549 -10.92 -7.42 -5.06
CA SER A 549 -9.62 -6.77 -5.33
C SER A 549 -8.67 -7.69 -6.12
N VAL A 550 -8.64 -9.00 -5.79
CA VAL A 550 -7.92 -10.03 -6.56
C VAL A 550 -8.40 -10.05 -8.01
N ASN A 551 -9.72 -10.09 -8.24
CA ASN A 551 -10.28 -10.14 -9.59
C ASN A 551 -9.93 -8.89 -10.40
N ARG A 552 -10.00 -7.70 -9.78
CA ARG A 552 -9.64 -6.43 -10.44
C ARG A 552 -8.16 -6.38 -10.83
N ILE A 553 -7.27 -6.74 -9.91
CA ILE A 553 -5.82 -6.79 -10.17
C ILE A 553 -5.49 -7.85 -11.22
N ASN A 554 -6.10 -9.04 -11.16
CA ASN A 554 -5.93 -10.09 -12.17
C ASN A 554 -6.34 -9.57 -13.56
N THR A 555 -7.52 -8.94 -13.68
CA THR A 555 -8.00 -8.38 -14.94
C THR A 555 -7.03 -7.33 -15.48
N PHE A 556 -6.54 -6.42 -14.63
CA PHE A 556 -5.60 -5.37 -15.03
C PHE A 556 -4.23 -5.93 -15.46
N LEU A 557 -3.64 -6.84 -14.68
CA LEU A 557 -2.31 -7.41 -15.00
C LEU A 557 -2.33 -8.31 -16.25
N ASN A 558 -3.47 -8.90 -16.60
CA ASN A 558 -3.65 -9.69 -17.82
C ASN A 558 -4.07 -8.85 -19.04
N GLN A 559 -4.12 -7.52 -18.95
CA GLN A 559 -4.36 -6.66 -20.12
C GLN A 559 -3.25 -6.82 -21.17
N GLU A 560 -3.59 -6.53 -22.43
CA GLU A 560 -2.66 -6.59 -23.55
C GLU A 560 -1.56 -5.54 -23.38
N GLU A 561 -0.33 -5.96 -23.65
CA GLU A 561 0.88 -5.13 -23.58
C GLU A 561 1.24 -4.67 -25.00
N LEU A 562 1.94 -3.53 -25.10
CA LEU A 562 2.55 -3.11 -26.35
C LEU A 562 3.66 -4.09 -26.73
N ASP A 563 3.68 -4.52 -27.98
CA ASP A 563 4.75 -5.36 -28.51
C ASP A 563 6.03 -4.54 -28.72
N PRO A 564 7.14 -4.85 -28.05
CA PRO A 564 8.43 -4.19 -28.27
C PRO A 564 8.91 -4.29 -29.72
N ASP A 565 8.52 -5.34 -30.45
CA ASP A 565 8.92 -5.60 -31.84
C ASP A 565 8.06 -4.83 -32.87
N ASN A 566 7.12 -3.99 -32.41
CA ASN A 566 6.37 -3.08 -33.27
C ASN A 566 7.32 -2.15 -34.06
N VAL A 567 8.40 -1.68 -33.42
CA VAL A 567 9.41 -0.80 -34.03
C VAL A 567 10.79 -1.44 -33.93
N GLN A 568 11.49 -1.55 -35.06
CA GLN A 568 12.87 -2.02 -35.11
C GLN A 568 13.83 -0.83 -34.94
N HIS A 569 15.05 -1.15 -34.48
CA HIS A 569 16.15 -0.19 -34.30
C HIS A 569 17.42 -0.71 -34.98
N ASP A 570 17.32 -1.11 -36.25
CA ASP A 570 18.45 -1.58 -37.03
C ASP A 570 19.38 -0.42 -37.41
N GLU A 571 20.61 -0.45 -36.91
CA GLU A 571 21.64 0.56 -37.16
C GLU A 571 22.16 0.56 -38.61
N LYS A 572 21.89 -0.50 -39.38
CA LYS A 572 22.32 -0.61 -40.78
C LYS A 572 21.52 0.29 -41.72
N GLU A 573 20.33 0.73 -41.32
CA GLU A 573 19.53 1.61 -42.16
C GLU A 573 20.05 3.05 -42.14
N SER A 574 20.18 3.63 -43.34
CA SER A 574 20.71 4.99 -43.50
C SER A 574 19.72 6.06 -43.02
N SER A 575 18.43 5.83 -43.25
CA SER A 575 17.35 6.77 -42.98
C SER A 575 16.89 6.64 -41.52
N PRO A 576 16.88 7.74 -40.73
CA PRO A 576 16.53 7.70 -39.31
C PRO A 576 15.08 7.29 -39.03
N LEU A 577 14.17 7.48 -40.00
CA LEU A 577 12.77 7.08 -39.90
C LEU A 577 12.35 6.38 -41.19
N LEU A 578 11.87 5.15 -41.05
CA LEU A 578 11.40 4.33 -42.16
C LEU A 578 10.12 3.59 -41.76
N ILE A 579 9.10 3.67 -42.61
CA ILE A 579 7.94 2.78 -42.62
C ILE A 579 7.77 2.25 -44.04
N GLU A 580 7.67 0.93 -44.19
CA GLU A 580 7.42 0.25 -45.46
C GLU A 580 6.17 -0.62 -45.35
N ASN A 581 5.21 -0.39 -46.24
CA ASN A 581 3.92 -1.09 -46.31
C ASN A 581 3.23 -1.22 -44.94
N GLY A 582 3.31 -0.16 -44.13
CA GLY A 582 2.82 -0.16 -42.75
C GLY A 582 1.29 -0.11 -42.67
N VAL A 583 0.72 -1.03 -41.90
CA VAL A 583 -0.70 -1.03 -41.53
C VAL A 583 -0.81 -1.04 -40.01
N PHE A 584 -1.50 -0.03 -39.45
CA PHE A 584 -1.57 0.18 -38.01
C PHE A 584 -3.01 0.33 -37.51
N SER A 585 -3.23 -0.10 -36.27
CA SER A 585 -4.48 0.08 -35.54
C SER A 585 -4.21 0.54 -34.12
N TRP A 586 -5.19 1.25 -33.54
CA TRP A 586 -5.20 1.59 -32.11
C TRP A 586 -5.77 0.46 -31.23
N GLY A 587 -6.12 -0.68 -31.82
CA GLY A 587 -6.69 -1.88 -31.20
C GLY A 587 -8.11 -2.18 -31.69
N GLY A 588 -8.38 -3.44 -32.07
CA GLY A 588 -9.63 -3.89 -32.69
C GLY A 588 -9.46 -4.31 -34.15
N GLU A 589 -10.57 -4.59 -34.84
CA GLU A 589 -10.56 -5.00 -36.27
C GLU A 589 -10.39 -3.82 -37.26
N GLU A 590 -10.63 -2.58 -36.82
CA GLU A 590 -10.54 -1.39 -37.68
C GLU A 590 -9.10 -0.88 -37.82
N THR A 591 -8.67 -0.69 -39.07
CA THR A 591 -7.36 -0.16 -39.44
C THR A 591 -7.42 1.36 -39.56
N THR A 592 -6.57 2.06 -38.80
CA THR A 592 -6.52 3.54 -38.80
C THR A 592 -5.56 4.07 -39.86
N LEU A 593 -4.42 3.41 -40.03
CA LEU A 593 -3.41 3.77 -41.03
C LEU A 593 -3.19 2.59 -41.97
N LYS A 594 -3.20 2.86 -43.28
CA LYS A 594 -3.08 1.83 -44.31
C LYS A 594 -2.03 2.24 -45.34
N ASN A 595 -1.29 1.25 -45.84
CA ASN A 595 -0.31 1.41 -46.90
C ASN A 595 0.67 2.59 -46.67
N ILE A 596 1.09 2.79 -45.43
CA ILE A 596 1.99 3.88 -45.07
C ILE A 596 3.39 3.55 -45.56
N ASN A 597 3.95 4.44 -46.37
CA ASN A 597 5.32 4.37 -46.87
C ASN A 597 5.99 5.73 -46.64
N VAL A 598 6.85 5.81 -45.61
CA VAL A 598 7.51 7.04 -45.20
C VAL A 598 9.00 6.80 -45.07
N ARG A 599 9.80 7.67 -45.69
CA ARG A 599 11.25 7.69 -45.54
C ARG A 599 11.70 9.13 -45.30
N VAL A 600 12.40 9.35 -44.18
CA VAL A 600 12.96 10.66 -43.80
C VAL A 600 14.46 10.53 -43.66
N GLU A 601 15.21 11.43 -44.30
CA GLU A 601 16.67 11.44 -44.28
C GLU A 601 17.23 12.22 -43.07
N LYS A 602 18.52 12.05 -42.78
CA LYS A 602 19.19 12.75 -41.68
C LYS A 602 19.22 14.26 -41.91
N ASN A 603 19.01 15.02 -40.84
CA ASN A 603 19.02 16.50 -40.80
C ASN A 603 17.91 17.18 -41.61
N GLN A 604 16.92 16.42 -42.08
CA GLN A 604 15.80 16.92 -42.87
C GLN A 604 14.69 17.50 -41.96
N ILE A 605 14.03 18.57 -42.41
CA ILE A 605 12.75 19.03 -41.87
C ILE A 605 11.60 18.58 -42.77
N VAL A 606 10.73 17.74 -42.23
CA VAL A 606 9.60 17.14 -42.93
C VAL A 606 8.29 17.64 -42.34
N ALA A 607 7.37 18.09 -43.19
CA ALA A 607 6.01 18.42 -42.77
C ALA A 607 5.03 17.28 -43.07
N VAL A 608 4.06 17.09 -42.17
CA VAL A 608 2.92 16.18 -42.36
C VAL A 608 1.64 16.99 -42.25
N VAL A 609 0.89 17.04 -43.35
CA VAL A 609 -0.33 17.85 -43.48
C VAL A 609 -1.52 16.97 -43.86
N GLY A 610 -2.74 17.49 -43.66
CA GLY A 610 -3.97 16.77 -43.96
C GLY A 610 -5.14 17.26 -43.13
N THR A 611 -6.35 16.90 -43.55
CA THR A 611 -7.61 17.29 -42.89
C THR A 611 -7.66 16.86 -41.42
N VAL A 612 -8.51 17.49 -40.62
CA VAL A 612 -8.73 17.08 -39.22
C VAL A 612 -9.22 15.64 -39.18
N GLY A 613 -8.61 14.80 -38.33
CA GLY A 613 -8.96 13.38 -38.23
C GLY A 613 -8.34 12.45 -39.29
N SER A 614 -7.48 12.95 -40.19
CA SER A 614 -6.79 12.14 -41.21
C SER A 614 -5.77 11.11 -40.69
N GLY A 615 -5.40 11.15 -39.41
CA GLY A 615 -4.45 10.22 -38.79
C GLY A 615 -3.03 10.76 -38.57
N LYS A 616 -2.80 12.08 -38.64
CA LYS A 616 -1.45 12.69 -38.52
C LYS A 616 -0.74 12.35 -37.21
N SER A 617 -1.38 12.56 -36.07
CA SER A 617 -0.82 12.18 -34.75
C SER A 617 -0.68 10.66 -34.60
N SER A 618 -1.54 9.88 -35.26
CA SER A 618 -1.42 8.41 -35.33
C SER A 618 -0.12 8.01 -36.04
N LEU A 619 0.28 8.71 -37.11
CA LEU A 619 1.53 8.42 -37.82
C LEU A 619 2.75 8.61 -36.90
N LEU A 620 2.79 9.67 -36.09
CA LEU A 620 3.85 9.86 -35.09
C LEU A 620 3.83 8.75 -34.04
N SER A 621 2.64 8.37 -33.59
CA SER A 621 2.45 7.30 -32.60
C SER A 621 2.90 5.92 -33.12
N ALA A 622 2.74 5.66 -34.43
CA ALA A 622 3.25 4.46 -35.07
C ALA A 622 4.79 4.41 -35.06
N PHE A 623 5.47 5.54 -35.32
CA PHE A 623 6.93 5.62 -35.17
C PHE A 623 7.42 5.44 -33.73
N LEU A 624 6.63 5.87 -32.74
CA LEU A 624 6.93 5.71 -31.33
C LEU A 624 6.65 4.29 -30.80
N GLY A 625 5.99 3.43 -31.59
CA GLY A 625 5.59 2.08 -31.16
C GLY A 625 4.35 2.05 -30.25
N GLU A 626 3.58 3.13 -30.21
CA GLU A 626 2.37 3.29 -29.39
C GLU A 626 1.09 2.73 -30.06
N MET A 627 1.21 2.32 -31.32
CA MET A 627 0.15 1.68 -32.11
C MET A 627 0.51 0.23 -32.44
N ASP A 628 -0.51 -0.62 -32.57
CA ASP A 628 -0.31 -2.02 -32.96
C ASP A 628 -0.01 -2.10 -34.46
N LYS A 629 1.14 -2.69 -34.82
CA LYS A 629 1.53 -2.94 -36.20
C LYS A 629 0.96 -4.28 -36.67
N ILE A 630 0.03 -4.24 -37.62
CA ILE A 630 -0.58 -5.45 -38.20
C ILE A 630 0.32 -6.04 -39.28
N SER A 631 0.90 -5.19 -40.13
CA SER A 631 1.84 -5.57 -41.18
C SER A 631 2.79 -4.42 -41.54
N GLY A 632 3.87 -4.76 -42.24
CA GLY A 632 4.90 -3.82 -42.68
C GLY A 632 6.12 -3.80 -41.77
N ARG A 633 7.08 -2.93 -42.12
CA ARG A 633 8.34 -2.73 -41.38
C ARG A 633 8.41 -1.29 -40.89
N VAL A 634 8.79 -1.10 -39.63
CA VAL A 634 9.06 0.22 -39.04
C VAL A 634 10.44 0.21 -38.45
N ASN A 635 11.27 1.20 -38.78
CA ASN A 635 12.60 1.36 -38.23
C ASN A 635 12.83 2.80 -37.76
N THR A 636 13.40 2.97 -36.56
CA THR A 636 13.79 4.28 -36.04
C THR A 636 15.22 4.25 -35.49
N LEU A 637 16.00 5.31 -35.74
CA LEU A 637 17.40 5.41 -35.33
C LEU A 637 17.67 6.69 -34.53
N GLY A 638 18.34 6.54 -33.39
CA GLY A 638 18.69 7.65 -32.49
C GLY A 638 17.62 7.94 -31.43
N ARG A 639 17.89 8.92 -30.57
CA ARG A 639 16.93 9.33 -29.52
C ARG A 639 15.87 10.25 -30.11
N ILE A 640 14.61 10.01 -29.75
CA ILE A 640 13.46 10.79 -30.21
C ILE A 640 13.00 11.74 -29.09
N ALA A 641 12.78 13.01 -29.41
CA ALA A 641 12.05 13.96 -28.58
C ALA A 641 10.65 14.16 -29.17
N TYR A 642 9.62 14.03 -28.34
CA TYR A 642 8.23 14.20 -28.76
C TYR A 642 7.59 15.38 -28.02
N VAL A 643 6.99 16.30 -28.80
CA VAL A 643 6.16 17.39 -28.32
C VAL A 643 4.73 17.10 -28.76
N SER A 644 3.88 16.76 -27.80
CA SER A 644 2.48 16.41 -28.03
C SER A 644 1.59 17.62 -28.27
N GLN A 645 0.51 17.43 -29.04
CA GLN A 645 -0.51 18.45 -29.29
C GLN A 645 -1.15 19.00 -27.99
N GLN A 646 -1.32 18.14 -26.99
CA GLN A 646 -1.64 18.57 -25.63
C GLN A 646 -0.38 18.55 -24.79
N ALA A 647 0.15 19.73 -24.45
CA ALA A 647 1.34 19.86 -23.63
C ALA A 647 1.15 19.28 -22.22
N TRP A 648 2.02 18.34 -21.84
CA TRP A 648 2.04 17.74 -20.50
C TRP A 648 3.10 18.39 -19.61
N ILE A 649 2.69 18.83 -18.42
CA ILE A 649 3.54 19.53 -17.44
C ILE A 649 3.54 18.74 -16.12
N GLN A 650 4.73 18.47 -15.60
CA GLN A 650 4.94 17.81 -14.33
C GLN A 650 4.67 18.77 -13.16
N ASN A 651 4.14 18.25 -12.06
CA ASN A 651 3.97 19.01 -10.82
C ASN A 651 5.33 19.23 -10.14
N ALA A 652 6.08 20.21 -10.64
CA ALA A 652 7.41 20.60 -10.19
C ALA A 652 7.64 22.10 -10.52
N THR A 653 8.86 22.60 -10.29
CA THR A 653 9.24 23.94 -10.74
C THR A 653 9.24 24.03 -12.27
N LEU A 654 9.12 25.25 -12.81
CA LEU A 654 9.24 25.47 -14.26
C LEU A 654 10.61 25.01 -14.78
N LYS A 655 11.66 25.29 -14.02
CA LYS A 655 13.02 24.84 -14.29
C LYS A 655 13.14 23.31 -14.37
N ASP A 656 12.64 22.59 -13.37
CA ASP A 656 12.69 21.12 -13.36
C ASP A 656 11.90 20.51 -14.51
N ASN A 657 10.79 21.14 -14.91
CA ASN A 657 10.03 20.76 -16.09
C ASN A 657 10.84 20.85 -17.38
N ILE A 658 11.70 21.86 -17.54
CA ILE A 658 12.53 22.04 -18.73
C ILE A 658 13.77 21.14 -18.69
N LEU A 659 14.40 21.00 -17.51
CA LEU A 659 15.58 20.13 -17.33
C LEU A 659 15.24 18.64 -17.46
N PHE A 660 14.06 18.24 -16.98
CA PHE A 660 13.50 16.89 -17.10
C PHE A 660 14.48 15.77 -16.70
N GLY A 661 15.13 15.93 -15.54
CA GLY A 661 16.09 14.98 -14.98
C GLY A 661 17.52 15.11 -15.49
N LYS A 662 17.81 16.01 -16.44
CA LYS A 662 19.18 16.34 -16.85
C LYS A 662 19.83 17.38 -15.94
N PRO A 663 21.16 17.35 -15.79
CA PRO A 663 21.88 18.41 -15.09
C PRO A 663 21.71 19.75 -15.81
N MET A 664 21.80 20.85 -15.05
CA MET A 664 21.68 22.20 -15.57
C MET A 664 22.97 22.67 -16.25
N ASP A 665 22.90 22.97 -17.54
CA ASP A 665 23.89 23.75 -18.28
C ASP A 665 23.33 25.16 -18.46
N GLN A 666 23.93 26.13 -17.76
CA GLN A 666 23.48 27.52 -17.75
C GLN A 666 23.43 28.14 -19.15
N ARG A 667 24.43 27.87 -20.00
CA ARG A 667 24.51 28.49 -21.33
C ARG A 667 23.48 27.90 -22.28
N ARG A 668 23.28 26.59 -22.20
CA ARG A 668 22.25 25.91 -23.00
C ARG A 668 20.86 26.33 -22.53
N TYR A 669 20.62 26.35 -21.23
CA TYR A 669 19.34 26.73 -20.65
C TYR A 669 18.94 28.14 -21.07
N ALA A 670 19.83 29.13 -20.91
CA ALA A 670 19.56 30.51 -21.31
C ALA A 670 19.22 30.64 -22.81
N ARG A 671 19.99 29.97 -23.68
CA ARG A 671 19.72 29.96 -25.14
C ARG A 671 18.37 29.35 -25.48
N VAL A 672 17.97 28.26 -24.82
CA VAL A 672 16.67 27.61 -25.05
C VAL A 672 15.52 28.49 -24.58
N ILE A 673 15.64 29.13 -23.41
CA ILE A 673 14.63 30.06 -22.90
C ILE A 673 14.40 31.24 -23.86
N GLU A 674 15.49 31.80 -24.40
CA GLU A 674 15.44 32.90 -25.36
C GLU A 674 14.84 32.46 -26.71
N ALA A 675 15.31 31.33 -27.26
CA ALA A 675 14.82 30.81 -28.54
C ALA A 675 13.34 30.39 -28.48
N CYS A 676 12.87 29.86 -27.34
CA CYS A 676 11.45 29.52 -27.13
C CYS A 676 10.59 30.71 -26.68
N ALA A 677 11.12 31.93 -26.64
CA ALA A 677 10.43 33.14 -26.19
C ALA A 677 9.82 33.04 -24.78
N LEU A 678 10.42 32.27 -23.87
CA LEU A 678 9.91 32.06 -22.50
C LEU A 678 10.36 33.14 -21.50
N LYS A 679 11.31 33.99 -21.88
CA LYS A 679 11.87 35.02 -20.99
C LYS A 679 10.79 35.97 -20.43
N PRO A 680 9.86 36.53 -21.23
CA PRO A 680 8.80 37.38 -20.71
C PRO A 680 7.87 36.63 -19.74
N ASP A 681 7.57 35.36 -20.02
CA ASP A 681 6.71 34.54 -19.15
C ASP A 681 7.37 34.29 -17.80
N ILE A 682 8.68 34.02 -17.79
CA ILE A 682 9.45 33.82 -16.56
C ILE A 682 9.47 35.09 -15.71
N GLU A 683 9.67 36.26 -16.33
CA GLU A 683 9.68 37.55 -15.62
C GLU A 683 8.32 37.91 -15.00
N MET A 684 7.22 37.42 -15.60
CA MET A 684 5.87 37.59 -15.04
C MET A 684 5.59 36.67 -13.84
N LEU A 685 6.33 35.56 -13.70
CA LEU A 685 6.12 34.62 -12.60
C LEU A 685 6.77 35.16 -11.30
N PRO A 686 6.09 35.08 -10.16
CA PRO A 686 6.56 35.66 -8.90
C PRO A 686 7.87 35.06 -8.38
N GLY A 687 8.15 33.80 -8.71
CA GLY A 687 9.40 33.11 -8.38
C GLY A 687 10.31 32.87 -9.59
N GLY A 688 10.05 33.51 -10.73
CA GLY A 688 10.78 33.24 -11.96
C GLY A 688 10.67 31.77 -12.39
N ASP A 689 11.79 31.17 -12.79
CA ASP A 689 11.89 29.76 -13.21
C ASP A 689 11.78 28.77 -12.05
N MET A 690 11.94 29.23 -10.82
CA MET A 690 11.75 28.43 -9.60
C MET A 690 10.28 28.33 -9.17
N THR A 691 9.37 28.99 -9.88
CA THR A 691 7.93 28.96 -9.58
C THR A 691 7.37 27.55 -9.75
N GLU A 692 6.62 27.07 -8.75
CA GLU A 692 5.87 25.82 -8.83
C GLU A 692 4.66 25.99 -9.75
N ILE A 693 4.62 25.19 -10.83
CA ILE A 693 3.61 25.31 -11.89
C ILE A 693 2.32 24.55 -11.55
N GLY A 694 2.38 23.59 -10.62
CA GLY A 694 1.23 22.80 -10.16
C GLY A 694 0.86 21.65 -11.10
N GLU A 695 -0.10 20.82 -10.67
CA GLU A 695 -0.56 19.66 -11.46
C GLU A 695 -1.19 20.12 -12.79
N LYS A 696 -0.74 19.54 -13.92
CA LYS A 696 -1.14 19.93 -15.29
C LYS A 696 -0.88 21.41 -15.64
N GLY A 697 -0.06 22.10 -14.86
CA GLY A 697 0.29 23.49 -15.03
C GLY A 697 -0.89 24.44 -15.03
N ILE A 698 -1.75 24.36 -14.01
CA ILE A 698 -2.92 25.24 -13.85
C ILE A 698 -2.57 26.74 -13.90
N ASN A 699 -1.33 27.08 -13.57
CA ASN A 699 -0.82 28.46 -13.56
C ASN A 699 -0.36 28.98 -14.93
N LEU A 700 -0.40 28.16 -16.00
CA LEU A 700 0.08 28.53 -17.33
C LEU A 700 -1.05 28.57 -18.36
N SER A 701 -0.97 29.51 -19.31
CA SER A 701 -1.84 29.55 -20.49
C SER A 701 -1.53 28.39 -21.46
N GLY A 702 -2.43 28.11 -22.41
CA GLY A 702 -2.21 27.06 -23.43
C GLY A 702 -0.90 27.25 -24.22
N GLY A 703 -0.66 28.46 -24.72
CA GLY A 703 0.58 28.81 -25.42
C GLY A 703 1.83 28.75 -24.55
N GLN A 704 1.74 29.12 -23.27
CA GLN A 704 2.84 28.94 -22.32
C GLN A 704 3.17 27.46 -22.10
N LYS A 705 2.16 26.61 -21.90
CA LYS A 705 2.38 25.16 -21.74
C LYS A 705 3.06 24.57 -22.96
N GLN A 706 2.64 24.96 -24.17
CA GLN A 706 3.26 24.49 -25.40
C GLN A 706 4.73 24.92 -25.49
N ARG A 707 5.05 26.19 -25.22
CA ARG A 707 6.43 26.68 -25.20
C ARG A 707 7.32 25.97 -24.18
N VAL A 708 6.78 25.66 -23.00
CA VAL A 708 7.52 24.88 -21.98
C VAL A 708 7.76 23.44 -22.44
N SER A 709 6.78 22.80 -23.06
CA SER A 709 6.90 21.45 -23.64
C SER A 709 7.96 21.42 -24.75
N LEU A 710 7.96 22.43 -25.62
CA LEU A 710 8.97 22.59 -26.67
C LEU A 710 10.37 22.83 -26.08
N ALA A 711 10.51 23.74 -25.11
CA ALA A 711 11.77 24.01 -24.44
C ALA A 711 12.36 22.75 -23.79
N ARG A 712 11.53 21.90 -23.19
CA ARG A 712 11.92 20.59 -22.65
C ARG A 712 12.53 19.69 -23.74
N ALA A 713 11.86 19.57 -24.88
CA ALA A 713 12.37 18.78 -26.00
C ALA A 713 13.71 19.32 -26.54
N VAL A 714 13.83 20.63 -26.75
CA VAL A 714 15.05 21.27 -27.28
C VAL A 714 16.22 21.15 -26.30
N TYR A 715 15.96 21.32 -25.00
CA TYR A 715 16.97 21.17 -23.96
C TYR A 715 17.50 19.73 -23.90
N ASN A 716 16.65 18.72 -24.14
CA ASN A 716 17.03 17.31 -24.09
C ASN A 716 18.00 16.87 -25.21
N ASP A 717 18.19 17.61 -26.30
CA ASP A 717 19.14 17.29 -27.37
C ASP A 717 18.96 15.91 -28.03
N ALA A 718 17.75 15.62 -28.49
CA ALA A 718 17.48 14.40 -29.23
C ALA A 718 18.11 14.44 -30.64
N ASP A 719 18.08 13.30 -31.34
CA ASP A 719 18.53 13.20 -32.73
C ASP A 719 17.36 13.44 -33.70
N VAL A 720 16.17 13.00 -33.29
CA VAL A 720 14.90 13.16 -34.02
C VAL A 720 13.90 13.93 -33.16
N TYR A 721 13.18 14.86 -33.79
CA TYR A 721 12.16 15.68 -33.14
C TYR A 721 10.79 15.48 -33.80
N PHE A 722 9.82 15.02 -33.02
CA PHE A 722 8.41 14.95 -33.40
C PHE A 722 7.66 16.11 -32.77
N LEU A 723 7.12 16.98 -33.62
CA LEU A 723 6.44 18.19 -33.25
C LEU A 723 4.98 18.09 -33.71
N ASP A 724 4.10 17.69 -32.79
CA ASP A 724 2.67 17.56 -33.07
C ASP A 724 1.94 18.87 -32.77
N ASP A 725 1.83 19.69 -33.80
CA ASP A 725 1.14 20.98 -33.80
C ASP A 725 1.59 21.93 -32.67
N PRO A 726 2.91 22.20 -32.51
CA PRO A 726 3.43 22.97 -31.38
C PRO A 726 3.08 24.47 -31.43
N LEU A 727 2.60 24.96 -32.58
CA LEU A 727 2.36 26.40 -32.83
C LEU A 727 0.88 26.81 -32.78
N SER A 728 -0.07 25.88 -32.64
CA SER A 728 -1.50 26.21 -32.76
C SER A 728 -2.08 27.03 -31.60
N ALA A 729 -1.45 26.97 -30.42
CA ALA A 729 -1.88 27.69 -29.22
C ALA A 729 -1.07 28.96 -28.93
N VAL A 730 -0.15 29.35 -29.83
CA VAL A 730 0.69 30.55 -29.68
C VAL A 730 0.31 31.59 -30.72
N ASP A 731 0.44 32.86 -30.35
CA ASP A 731 0.18 33.98 -31.27
C ASP A 731 1.14 33.94 -32.46
N SER A 732 0.69 34.40 -33.63
CA SER A 732 1.44 34.34 -34.90
C SER A 732 2.87 34.90 -34.80
N HIS A 733 3.05 36.05 -34.13
CA HIS A 733 4.36 36.67 -33.93
C HIS A 733 5.32 35.81 -33.08
N VAL A 734 4.80 35.21 -32.00
CA VAL A 734 5.58 34.29 -31.15
C VAL A 734 5.86 32.99 -31.91
N GLY A 735 4.89 32.51 -32.70
CA GLY A 735 5.04 31.36 -33.59
C GLY A 735 6.17 31.55 -34.60
N LYS A 736 6.25 32.73 -35.22
CA LYS A 736 7.31 33.09 -36.17
C LYS A 736 8.69 33.08 -35.52
N HIS A 737 8.82 33.71 -34.35
CA HIS A 737 10.06 33.70 -33.57
C HIS A 737 10.51 32.27 -33.22
N ILE A 738 9.60 31.42 -32.75
CA ILE A 738 9.90 30.01 -32.44
C ILE A 738 10.31 29.25 -33.69
N PHE A 739 9.62 29.46 -34.81
CA PHE A 739 9.96 28.78 -36.06
C PHE A 739 11.37 29.18 -36.51
N GLU A 740 11.70 30.47 -36.58
CA GLU A 740 13.01 30.94 -37.05
C GLU A 740 14.17 30.55 -36.11
N GLN A 741 13.97 30.64 -34.79
CA GLN A 741 15.02 30.42 -33.80
C GLN A 741 15.17 28.96 -33.36
N VAL A 742 14.14 28.13 -33.51
CA VAL A 742 14.15 26.74 -33.03
C VAL A 742 13.98 25.73 -34.17
N ILE A 743 12.85 25.78 -34.87
CA ILE A 743 12.38 24.67 -35.74
C ILE A 743 13.02 24.72 -37.13
N GLY A 744 13.06 25.91 -37.72
CA GLY A 744 13.41 26.19 -39.10
C GLY A 744 14.89 25.93 -39.44
N PRO A 745 15.31 26.23 -40.68
CA PRO A 745 16.63 25.87 -41.19
C PRO A 745 17.78 26.59 -40.48
N SER A 746 17.54 27.80 -39.94
CA SER A 746 18.50 28.60 -39.17
C SER A 746 18.44 28.37 -37.65
N GLY A 747 17.47 27.58 -37.17
CA GLY A 747 17.18 27.45 -35.74
C GLY A 747 18.15 26.52 -35.00
N LEU A 748 17.93 26.40 -33.68
CA LEU A 748 18.71 25.50 -32.81
C LEU A 748 18.69 24.04 -33.26
N LEU A 749 17.62 23.60 -33.94
CA LEU A 749 17.45 22.23 -34.43
C LEU A 749 17.92 22.03 -35.88
N ALA A 750 18.61 23.02 -36.50
CA ALA A 750 19.06 22.99 -37.89
C ALA A 750 19.77 21.70 -38.33
N LYS A 751 20.55 21.10 -37.44
CA LYS A 751 21.35 19.88 -37.69
C LYS A 751 20.68 18.61 -37.16
N LYS A 752 19.36 18.61 -36.98
CA LYS A 752 18.58 17.50 -36.43
C LYS A 752 17.45 17.12 -37.39
N THR A 753 17.02 15.86 -37.34
CA THR A 753 15.85 15.42 -38.11
C THR A 753 14.59 15.88 -37.40
N ARG A 754 13.67 16.53 -38.13
CA ARG A 754 12.46 17.14 -37.57
C ARG A 754 11.25 16.71 -38.38
N VAL A 755 10.19 16.27 -37.69
CA VAL A 755 8.89 16.01 -38.29
C VAL A 755 7.89 16.97 -37.66
N LEU A 756 7.41 17.91 -38.46
CA LEU A 756 6.42 18.91 -38.08
C LEU A 756 5.05 18.47 -38.59
N VAL A 757 4.21 17.96 -37.70
CA VAL A 757 2.78 17.82 -37.98
C VAL A 757 2.13 19.17 -37.68
N THR A 758 1.46 19.77 -38.66
CA THR A 758 0.77 21.04 -38.43
C THR A 758 -0.46 21.16 -39.31
N HIS A 759 -1.42 21.94 -38.81
CA HIS A 759 -2.55 22.41 -39.58
C HIS A 759 -2.28 23.75 -40.28
N GLY A 760 -1.31 24.53 -39.80
CA GLY A 760 -0.97 25.84 -40.35
C GLY A 760 -0.18 25.72 -41.65
N ILE A 761 -0.46 26.61 -42.59
CA ILE A 761 0.13 26.59 -43.94
C ILE A 761 1.34 27.51 -44.10
N THR A 762 1.52 28.46 -43.18
CA THR A 762 2.50 29.56 -43.25
C THR A 762 3.94 29.09 -43.42
N TYR A 763 4.31 27.98 -42.76
CA TYR A 763 5.70 27.52 -42.68
C TYR A 763 6.03 26.33 -43.60
N LEU A 764 5.04 25.85 -44.37
CA LEU A 764 5.22 24.71 -45.29
C LEU A 764 6.28 24.96 -46.39
N PRO A 765 6.41 26.17 -46.97
CA PRO A 765 7.43 26.45 -47.99
C PRO A 765 8.87 26.28 -47.48
N ASN A 766 9.10 26.42 -46.17
CA ASN A 766 10.41 26.30 -45.54
C ASN A 766 10.79 24.86 -45.16
N THR A 767 10.00 23.87 -45.58
CA THR A 767 10.25 22.45 -45.30
C THR A 767 10.85 21.72 -46.50
N ASP A 768 11.72 20.74 -46.25
CA ASP A 768 12.43 20.02 -47.30
C ASP A 768 11.52 19.03 -48.04
N LYS A 769 10.51 18.50 -47.34
CA LYS A 769 9.57 17.51 -47.87
C LYS A 769 8.25 17.55 -47.11
N ILE A 770 7.16 17.38 -47.84
CA ILE A 770 5.80 17.37 -47.30
C ILE A 770 5.16 16.01 -47.59
N PHE A 771 4.49 15.42 -46.60
CA PHE A 771 3.62 14.26 -46.76
C PHE A 771 2.17 14.68 -46.52
N VAL A 772 1.30 14.39 -47.48
CA VAL A 772 -0.13 14.67 -47.38
C VAL A 772 -0.87 13.40 -46.98
N LEU A 773 -1.54 13.45 -45.83
CA LEU A 773 -2.30 12.34 -45.28
C LEU A 773 -3.80 12.55 -45.51
N ARG A 774 -4.46 11.58 -46.14
CA ARG A 774 -5.89 11.59 -46.44
C ARG A 774 -6.49 10.24 -46.06
N GLU A 775 -7.51 10.25 -45.21
CA GLU A 775 -8.23 9.03 -44.77
C GLU A 775 -7.30 7.90 -44.25
N GLY A 776 -6.19 8.26 -43.59
CA GLY A 776 -5.24 7.29 -43.05
C GLY A 776 -4.24 6.71 -44.05
N GLU A 777 -4.17 7.25 -45.26
CA GLU A 777 -3.19 6.88 -46.30
C GLU A 777 -2.38 8.11 -46.76
N ILE A 778 -1.17 7.87 -47.28
CA ILE A 778 -0.35 8.94 -47.87
C ILE A 778 -0.79 9.12 -49.32
N SER A 779 -1.43 10.24 -49.63
CA SER A 779 -1.91 10.52 -50.99
C SER A 779 -0.77 10.96 -51.91
N GLU A 780 0.10 11.84 -51.42
CA GLU A 780 1.25 12.35 -52.17
C GLU A 780 2.37 12.84 -51.23
N SER A 781 3.59 12.87 -51.76
CA SER A 781 4.74 13.46 -51.08
C SER A 781 5.70 14.09 -52.09
N GLY A 782 6.41 15.14 -51.67
CA GLY A 782 7.31 15.91 -52.52
C GLY A 782 7.75 17.21 -51.87
N THR A 783 8.44 18.06 -52.62
CA THR A 783 8.72 19.44 -52.20
C THR A 783 7.48 20.33 -52.34
N TYR A 784 7.46 21.50 -51.71
CA TYR A 784 6.32 22.42 -51.79
C TYR A 784 5.96 22.78 -53.25
N GLN A 785 6.98 23.09 -54.08
CA GLN A 785 6.78 23.43 -55.49
C GLN A 785 6.24 22.24 -56.30
N GLU A 786 6.81 21.04 -56.11
CA GLU A 786 6.35 19.83 -56.81
C GLU A 786 4.89 19.47 -56.50
N LEU A 787 4.43 19.70 -55.27
CA LEU A 787 3.05 19.41 -54.87
C LEU A 787 2.07 20.49 -55.37
N MET A 788 2.51 21.75 -55.42
CA MET A 788 1.72 22.83 -56.02
C MET A 788 1.47 22.61 -57.52
N ASP A 789 2.49 22.16 -58.25
CA ASP A 789 2.40 21.91 -59.69
C ASP A 789 1.48 20.72 -60.03
N LYS A 790 1.41 19.71 -59.15
CA LYS A 790 0.55 18.53 -59.33
C LYS A 790 -0.94 18.82 -59.22
N LYS A 791 -1.33 19.96 -58.61
CA LYS A 791 -2.73 20.35 -58.34
C LYS A 791 -3.55 19.21 -57.67
N GLY A 792 -2.90 18.47 -56.79
CA GLY A 792 -3.44 17.28 -56.11
C GLY A 792 -4.19 17.59 -54.80
N ALA A 793 -4.19 16.60 -53.90
CA ALA A 793 -4.82 16.71 -52.59
C ALA A 793 -4.21 17.82 -51.70
N PHE A 794 -2.94 18.16 -51.91
CA PHE A 794 -2.25 19.28 -51.25
C PHE A 794 -2.86 20.62 -51.63
N ALA A 795 -3.10 20.86 -52.92
CA ALA A 795 -3.71 22.10 -53.40
C ALA A 795 -5.17 22.22 -52.91
N GLU A 796 -5.93 21.11 -52.92
CA GLU A 796 -7.27 21.05 -52.30
C GLU A 796 -7.24 21.43 -50.82
N PHE A 797 -6.26 20.90 -50.06
CA PHE A 797 -6.07 21.20 -48.64
C PHE A 797 -5.78 22.69 -48.41
N LEU A 798 -4.90 23.31 -49.21
CA LEU A 798 -4.59 24.74 -49.09
C LEU A 798 -5.81 25.62 -49.38
N ILE A 799 -6.57 25.30 -50.44
CA ILE A 799 -7.80 26.03 -50.80
C ILE A 799 -8.83 25.92 -49.68
N GLN A 800 -9.01 24.73 -49.10
CA GLN A 800 -9.92 24.53 -47.98
C GLN A 800 -9.50 25.37 -46.76
N HIS A 801 -8.21 25.42 -46.46
CA HIS A 801 -7.71 26.17 -45.29
C HIS A 801 -7.83 27.69 -45.48
N LEU A 802 -7.57 28.19 -46.69
CA LEU A 802 -7.77 29.61 -47.04
C LEU A 802 -9.24 30.07 -46.94
N GLN A 803 -10.21 29.15 -46.99
CA GLN A 803 -11.63 29.45 -46.78
C GLN A 803 -12.02 29.52 -45.29
N GLU A 804 -11.24 28.89 -44.39
CA GLU A 804 -11.55 28.78 -42.96
C GLU A 804 -10.97 29.93 -42.12
N VAL A 805 -9.93 30.61 -42.61
CA VAL A 805 -9.26 31.72 -41.92
C VAL A 805 -9.83 33.07 -42.38
N SER A 806 -10.26 33.91 -41.44
CA SER A 806 -10.75 35.28 -41.69
C SER A 806 -9.65 36.18 -42.28
N GLU A 807 -10.03 37.16 -43.10
CA GLU A 807 -9.18 38.06 -43.92
C GLU A 807 -8.14 38.95 -43.17
N GLU A 808 -7.76 38.65 -41.93
CA GLU A 808 -6.94 39.53 -41.08
C GLU A 808 -5.43 39.20 -41.02
N GLU A 809 -4.93 38.19 -41.77
CA GLU A 809 -3.51 37.81 -41.74
C GLU A 809 -2.75 38.22 -43.03
N GLU A 810 -1.90 39.26 -42.94
CA GLU A 810 -1.07 39.79 -44.05
C GLU A 810 -0.15 38.73 -44.70
N ASP A 811 0.27 37.69 -43.97
CA ASP A 811 1.16 36.63 -44.46
C ASP A 811 0.45 35.62 -45.41
N LEU A 812 -0.89 35.58 -45.42
CA LEU A 812 -1.68 34.66 -46.26
C LEU A 812 -1.93 35.19 -47.68
N ASP A 813 -1.81 36.51 -47.89
CA ASP A 813 -2.01 37.13 -49.20
C ASP A 813 -0.95 36.71 -50.22
N GLU A 814 0.29 36.46 -49.77
CA GLU A 814 1.38 35.97 -50.62
C GLU A 814 1.11 34.54 -51.13
N ILE A 815 0.58 33.68 -50.25
CA ILE A 815 0.21 32.30 -50.58
C ILE A 815 -1.00 32.30 -51.53
N LYS A 816 -1.98 33.19 -51.29
CA LYS A 816 -3.16 33.37 -52.13
C LYS A 816 -2.77 33.83 -53.54
N GLN A 817 -1.86 34.80 -53.67
CA GLN A 817 -1.32 35.24 -54.97
C GLN A 817 -0.57 34.12 -55.71
N GLN A 818 0.22 33.30 -55.01
CA GLN A 818 0.92 32.15 -55.62
C GLN A 818 -0.06 31.05 -56.09
N LEU A 819 -1.13 30.81 -55.33
CA LEU A 819 -2.21 29.90 -55.73
C LEU A 819 -2.99 30.43 -56.94
N GLU A 820 -3.28 31.73 -56.98
CA GLU A 820 -3.94 32.39 -58.12
C GLU A 820 -3.11 32.30 -59.40
N ASN A 821 -1.78 32.46 -59.29
CA ASN A 821 -0.84 32.37 -60.41
C ASN A 821 -0.64 30.93 -60.93
N SER A 822 -0.75 29.92 -60.07
CA SER A 822 -0.50 28.50 -60.44
C SER A 822 -1.77 27.75 -60.87
N VAL A 823 -2.90 28.00 -60.21
CA VAL A 823 -4.19 27.32 -60.48
C VAL A 823 -5.01 28.06 -61.54
N GLY A 824 -4.77 29.35 -61.75
CA GLY A 824 -5.53 30.21 -62.65
C GLY A 824 -6.74 30.81 -61.93
N GLY A 825 -6.78 32.15 -61.81
CA GLY A 825 -7.75 32.87 -60.99
C GLY A 825 -9.23 32.54 -61.28
N GLU A 826 -9.61 32.25 -62.52
CA GLU A 826 -11.00 31.90 -62.89
C GLU A 826 -11.42 30.48 -62.45
N GLU A 827 -10.50 29.52 -62.46
CA GLU A 827 -10.78 28.14 -62.05
C GLU A 827 -10.85 28.04 -60.52
N LEU A 828 -9.98 28.77 -59.81
CA LEU A 828 -10.01 28.93 -58.37
C LEU A 828 -11.34 29.55 -57.91
N LEU A 829 -11.79 30.64 -58.56
CA LEU A 829 -13.08 31.30 -58.28
C LEU A 829 -14.29 30.38 -58.56
N ASN A 830 -14.20 29.51 -59.57
CA ASN A 830 -15.26 28.55 -59.88
C ASN A 830 -15.29 27.36 -58.89
N GLN A 831 -14.13 26.90 -58.41
CA GLN A 831 -14.06 25.89 -57.34
C GLN A 831 -14.53 26.45 -55.99
N LEU A 832 -14.16 27.70 -55.67
CA LEU A 832 -14.66 28.47 -54.51
C LEU A 832 -16.19 28.65 -54.54
N LYS A 833 -16.77 28.97 -55.71
CA LYS A 833 -18.24 29.09 -55.88
C LYS A 833 -18.97 27.75 -55.81
N ARG A 834 -18.38 26.66 -56.32
CA ARG A 834 -18.97 25.30 -56.28
C ARG A 834 -18.99 24.68 -54.88
N SER A 835 -18.03 25.03 -54.02
CA SER A 835 -17.97 24.53 -52.64
C SER A 835 -18.89 25.32 -51.70
N ASN A 836 -19.06 26.63 -51.91
CA ASN A 836 -20.07 27.43 -51.20
C ASN A 836 -21.52 26.98 -51.48
N SER A 837 -21.85 26.46 -52.67
CA SER A 837 -23.19 25.98 -52.98
C SER A 837 -23.59 24.65 -52.30
N LYS A 838 -22.64 23.93 -51.69
CA LYS A 838 -22.92 22.69 -50.94
C LYS A 838 -23.20 22.93 -49.44
N ARG A 839 -22.79 24.08 -48.89
CA ARG A 839 -22.88 24.37 -47.45
C ARG A 839 -24.21 25.03 -47.06
N SER A 840 -24.92 25.64 -47.99
CA SER A 840 -26.16 26.39 -47.78
C SER A 840 -27.44 25.54 -47.65
N ARG A 841 -27.34 24.24 -47.30
CA ARG A 841 -28.51 23.36 -47.08
C ARG A 841 -28.68 22.81 -45.67
N SER A 842 -27.83 23.20 -44.73
CA SER A 842 -27.93 22.74 -43.34
C SER A 842 -27.48 23.82 -42.36
N GLU A 843 -28.29 24.86 -42.21
CA GLU A 843 -28.47 25.62 -40.97
C GLU A 843 -29.42 26.79 -41.25
N SER A 844 -30.69 26.59 -40.97
CA SER A 844 -31.68 27.66 -40.88
C SER A 844 -32.45 27.46 -39.59
N THR A 845 -31.97 28.08 -38.51
CA THR A 845 -32.78 28.59 -37.40
C THR A 845 -31.86 29.26 -36.39
N SER A 846 -31.81 30.58 -36.35
CA SER A 846 -32.27 31.40 -35.20
C SER A 846 -31.86 32.86 -35.37
N GLU A 847 -32.62 33.73 -34.74
CA GLU A 847 -32.88 35.10 -35.17
C GLU A 847 -31.81 36.12 -34.78
N THR A 848 -31.73 37.09 -35.68
CA THR A 848 -31.20 38.45 -35.63
C THR A 848 -31.36 39.19 -34.29
N GLY A 849 -30.26 39.79 -33.81
CA GLY A 849 -30.26 40.86 -32.82
C GLY A 849 -29.08 41.81 -33.06
N SER A 850 -29.36 42.97 -33.64
CA SER A 850 -28.41 44.03 -34.01
C SER A 850 -27.85 44.76 -32.77
N VAL A 851 -26.54 45.00 -32.73
CA VAL A 851 -25.92 45.97 -31.80
C VAL A 851 -25.08 46.96 -32.61
N LYS A 852 -25.44 48.24 -32.44
CA LYS A 852 -24.80 49.42 -33.02
C LYS A 852 -23.48 49.74 -32.30
N ASP A 853 -22.55 50.26 -33.10
CA ASP A 853 -21.38 51.05 -32.71
C ASP A 853 -21.70 52.14 -31.69
N ILE A 854 -20.88 52.28 -30.64
CA ILE A 854 -20.65 53.57 -29.97
C ILE A 854 -19.16 53.74 -29.63
N SER A 855 -18.69 54.90 -30.08
CA SER A 855 -17.37 55.55 -30.00
C SER A 855 -16.75 55.72 -28.61
N ARG A 856 -15.40 55.74 -28.64
CA ARG A 856 -14.46 56.31 -27.65
C ARG A 856 -14.89 57.70 -27.14
N GLN A 857 -14.78 57.90 -25.83
CA GLN A 857 -14.56 59.21 -25.21
C GLN A 857 -13.47 59.13 -24.13
N ASN A 858 -12.54 60.08 -24.21
CA ASN A 858 -11.50 60.37 -23.23
C ASN A 858 -12.06 61.22 -22.07
N SER A 859 -11.54 61.02 -20.86
CA SER A 859 -11.29 62.08 -19.85
C SER A 859 -10.46 61.49 -18.70
N THR A 860 -9.16 61.82 -18.66
CA THR A 860 -8.53 62.78 -17.72
C THR A 860 -8.79 62.46 -16.25
N THR A 861 -7.84 61.75 -15.63
CA THR A 861 -7.72 61.62 -14.18
C THR A 861 -6.80 62.71 -13.67
N ASP A 862 -7.38 63.63 -12.91
CA ASP A 862 -6.64 64.67 -12.20
C ASP A 862 -6.24 64.21 -10.79
N SER A 863 -5.22 64.88 -10.30
CA SER A 863 -4.30 64.45 -9.25
C SER A 863 -4.75 64.70 -7.80
N ASN A 864 -4.12 63.93 -6.90
CA ASN A 864 -3.80 64.21 -5.49
C ASN A 864 -4.89 64.06 -4.40
N THR A 865 -4.72 63.06 -3.52
CA THR A 865 -4.51 63.34 -2.08
C THR A 865 -3.80 62.20 -1.29
N SER A 866 -2.64 62.58 -0.74
CA SER A 866 -2.05 62.21 0.58
C SER A 866 -1.79 60.75 1.00
N LEU A 867 -0.52 60.36 0.84
CA LEU A 867 0.41 59.93 1.91
C LEU A 867 -0.18 59.41 3.24
N ARG A 868 0.00 58.11 3.50
CA ARG A 868 0.38 57.64 4.84
C ARG A 868 1.33 56.45 4.77
N ARG A 869 2.61 56.76 4.99
CA ARG A 869 3.73 55.84 5.17
C ARG A 869 3.58 55.10 6.50
N ARG A 870 3.52 53.77 6.47
CA ARG A 870 3.86 52.90 7.62
C ARG A 870 4.89 51.87 7.15
N THR A 871 6.13 52.13 7.58
CA THR A 871 7.21 51.18 7.93
C THR A 871 7.11 49.77 7.35
N SER A 872 7.99 49.51 6.37
CA SER A 872 8.38 48.16 5.96
C SER A 872 9.27 47.55 7.05
N GLU A 873 8.74 46.55 7.76
CA GLU A 873 9.57 45.49 8.31
C GLU A 873 9.91 44.52 7.18
N LYS A 874 11.20 44.20 7.04
CA LYS A 874 11.71 43.22 6.08
C LYS A 874 11.26 41.81 6.51
N ALA A 875 10.33 41.22 5.77
CA ALA A 875 10.08 39.78 5.81
C ALA A 875 11.17 39.03 4.98
N PRO A 876 11.51 37.77 5.30
CA PRO A 876 12.61 37.05 4.66
C PRO A 876 12.31 36.77 3.17
N GLU A 877 13.30 36.96 2.30
CA GLU A 877 13.21 36.81 0.83
C GLU A 877 12.78 35.41 0.34
N VAL A 878 12.76 34.40 1.20
CA VAL A 878 12.44 33.00 0.84
C VAL A 878 10.94 32.77 0.59
N ALA A 879 10.05 33.68 0.99
CA ALA A 879 8.60 33.48 0.88
C ALA A 879 7.98 33.85 -0.49
N LYS A 880 8.73 34.50 -1.41
CA LYS A 880 8.17 35.00 -2.69
C LYS A 880 8.05 33.96 -3.82
N THR A 881 8.63 32.77 -3.66
CA THR A 881 8.78 31.78 -4.74
C THR A 881 7.68 30.73 -4.82
N LYS A 882 6.78 30.63 -3.83
CA LYS A 882 5.68 29.64 -3.79
C LYS A 882 4.32 30.33 -3.84
N LEU A 883 3.66 30.26 -5.00
CA LEU A 883 2.24 30.64 -5.15
C LEU A 883 1.31 29.70 -4.37
N ILE A 884 1.70 28.42 -4.29
CA ILE A 884 0.95 27.37 -3.60
C ILE A 884 1.59 27.15 -2.23
N GLU A 885 0.85 27.42 -1.16
CA GLU A 885 1.33 27.10 0.18
C GLU A 885 1.32 25.57 0.38
N THR A 886 2.47 25.00 0.72
CA THR A 886 2.57 23.59 1.12
C THR A 886 1.78 23.36 2.41
N GLU A 887 0.96 22.31 2.44
CA GLU A 887 0.17 21.95 3.62
C GLU A 887 1.11 21.69 4.80
N LYS A 888 0.96 22.46 5.88
CA LYS A 888 1.67 22.23 7.13
C LYS A 888 0.77 21.44 8.05
N SER A 889 1.26 20.31 8.56
CA SER A 889 0.60 19.60 9.65
C SER A 889 0.81 20.39 10.94
N GLU A 890 -0.27 20.69 11.65
CA GLU A 890 -0.19 21.28 12.99
C GLU A 890 0.61 20.35 13.91
N THR A 891 1.59 20.91 14.64
CA THR A 891 2.45 20.16 15.55
C THR A 891 1.91 20.26 16.97
N GLY A 892 1.74 19.11 17.64
CA GLY A 892 1.29 19.04 19.03
C GLY A 892 0.02 18.21 19.21
N SER A 893 -0.57 18.28 20.40
CA SER A 893 -1.82 17.57 20.70
C SER A 893 -3.03 18.24 20.06
N VAL A 894 -4.06 17.44 19.74
CA VAL A 894 -5.34 17.96 19.27
C VAL A 894 -5.98 18.81 20.37
N LYS A 895 -6.26 20.08 20.06
CA LYS A 895 -6.87 21.02 21.01
C LYS A 895 -8.28 20.55 21.40
N TRP A 896 -8.65 20.71 22.68
CA TRP A 896 -9.99 20.33 23.18
C TRP A 896 -11.14 21.00 22.42
N GLU A 897 -10.92 22.21 21.90
CA GLU A 897 -11.90 22.92 21.06
C GLU A 897 -12.34 22.10 19.83
N VAL A 898 -11.48 21.24 19.29
CA VAL A 898 -11.83 20.36 18.16
C VAL A 898 -12.84 19.28 18.59
N TYR A 899 -12.59 18.62 19.73
CA TYR A 899 -13.53 17.65 20.29
C TYR A 899 -14.86 18.31 20.67
N LYS A 900 -14.80 19.49 21.28
CA LYS A 900 -15.97 20.29 21.63
C LYS A 900 -16.78 20.69 20.39
N HIS A 901 -16.13 21.04 19.29
CA HIS A 901 -16.81 21.34 18.03
C HIS A 901 -17.58 20.12 17.50
N TYR A 902 -16.96 18.93 17.51
CA TYR A 902 -17.62 17.70 17.07
C TYR A 902 -18.82 17.33 17.96
N LEU A 903 -18.66 17.38 19.28
CA LEU A 903 -19.76 17.12 20.25
C LEU A 903 -20.89 18.14 20.12
N LYS A 904 -20.57 19.41 19.87
CA LYS A 904 -21.57 20.45 19.62
C LYS A 904 -22.35 20.19 18.34
N SER A 905 -21.68 19.69 17.29
CA SER A 905 -22.31 19.32 16.01
C SER A 905 -23.23 18.09 16.13
N ILE A 906 -22.95 17.15 17.04
CA ILE A 906 -23.87 16.04 17.37
C ILE A 906 -25.12 16.58 18.08
N GLY A 907 -24.95 17.62 18.89
CA GLY A 907 -25.96 18.15 19.79
C GLY A 907 -25.74 17.66 21.23
N LEU A 908 -25.91 18.57 22.18
CA LEU A 908 -25.66 18.30 23.60
C LEU A 908 -26.58 17.20 24.15
N THR A 909 -27.85 17.21 23.75
CA THR A 909 -28.85 16.24 24.19
C THR A 909 -28.51 14.81 23.77
N LEU A 910 -28.19 14.61 22.50
CA LEU A 910 -27.82 13.29 21.96
C LEU A 910 -26.49 12.81 22.55
N SER A 911 -25.51 13.71 22.70
CA SER A 911 -24.21 13.37 23.29
C SER A 911 -24.33 12.91 24.75
N VAL A 912 -25.10 13.64 25.57
CA VAL A 912 -25.37 13.27 26.97
C VAL A 912 -26.18 11.98 27.04
N ALA A 913 -27.19 11.82 26.19
CA ALA A 913 -27.99 10.59 26.11
C ALA A 913 -27.13 9.36 25.78
N THR A 914 -26.19 9.46 24.83
CA THR A 914 -25.26 8.37 24.52
C THR A 914 -24.43 7.95 25.75
N VAL A 915 -23.89 8.91 26.49
CA VAL A 915 -23.09 8.63 27.70
C VAL A 915 -23.94 7.92 28.76
N ILE A 916 -25.13 8.45 29.05
CA ILE A 916 -26.05 7.86 30.03
C ILE A 916 -26.47 6.44 29.62
N LEU A 917 -26.82 6.22 28.35
CA LEU A 917 -27.23 4.90 27.86
C LEU A 917 -26.10 3.87 27.94
N ASN A 918 -24.84 4.29 27.70
CA ASN A 918 -23.69 3.41 27.90
C ASN A 918 -23.46 3.09 29.38
N MET A 919 -23.67 4.04 30.30
CA MET A 919 -23.64 3.77 31.74
C MET A 919 -24.74 2.80 32.17
N ILE A 920 -25.95 2.94 31.64
CA ILE A 920 -27.07 2.02 31.91
C ILE A 920 -26.75 0.62 31.38
N PHE A 921 -26.23 0.52 30.16
CA PHE A 921 -25.75 -0.75 29.58
C PHE A 921 -24.72 -1.43 30.50
N GLN A 922 -23.71 -0.67 30.97
CA GLN A 922 -22.68 -1.20 31.86
C GLN A 922 -23.26 -1.57 33.23
N GLY A 923 -24.20 -0.79 33.75
CA GLY A 923 -24.94 -1.09 34.98
C GLY A 923 -25.69 -2.43 34.90
N PHE A 924 -26.39 -2.70 33.78
CA PHE A 924 -27.02 -4.00 33.56
C PHE A 924 -26.00 -5.13 33.44
N SER A 925 -24.85 -4.90 32.79
CA SER A 925 -23.78 -5.90 32.69
C SER A 925 -23.16 -6.26 34.04
N ILE A 926 -22.81 -5.25 34.85
CA ILE A 926 -22.27 -5.46 36.21
C ILE A 926 -23.33 -6.11 37.10
N GLY A 927 -24.57 -5.65 37.03
CA GLY A 927 -25.70 -6.23 37.75
C GLY A 927 -25.91 -7.71 37.44
N SER A 928 -25.88 -8.08 36.15
CA SER A 928 -25.95 -9.48 35.70
C SER A 928 -24.81 -10.34 36.29
N ASN A 929 -23.58 -9.84 36.25
CA ASN A 929 -22.41 -10.56 36.78
C ASN A 929 -22.46 -10.72 38.31
N LEU A 930 -22.84 -9.67 39.06
CA LEU A 930 -23.01 -9.74 40.50
C LEU A 930 -24.16 -10.67 40.90
N TRP A 931 -25.25 -10.66 40.12
CA TRP A 931 -26.38 -11.55 40.32
C TRP A 931 -25.99 -13.02 40.10
N LEU A 932 -25.22 -13.30 39.04
CA LEU A 932 -24.67 -14.63 38.77
C LEU A 932 -23.74 -15.11 39.88
N SER A 933 -22.88 -14.21 40.40
CA SER A 933 -22.01 -14.53 41.54
C SER A 933 -22.81 -14.89 42.79
N ARG A 934 -23.85 -14.13 43.14
CA ARG A 934 -24.73 -14.48 44.27
C ARG A 934 -25.47 -15.79 44.06
N TRP A 935 -25.98 -16.01 42.84
CA TRP A 935 -26.64 -17.27 42.49
C TRP A 935 -25.70 -18.47 42.67
N SER A 936 -24.41 -18.34 42.30
CA SER A 936 -23.43 -19.41 42.45
C SER A 936 -23.04 -19.74 43.89
N THR A 937 -23.24 -18.83 44.84
CA THR A 937 -22.89 -19.02 46.27
C THR A 937 -24.06 -19.46 47.14
N ASP A 938 -25.29 -19.53 46.58
CA ASP A 938 -26.49 -19.89 47.33
C ASP A 938 -26.78 -21.39 47.20
N ASP A 939 -26.36 -22.17 48.20
CA ASP A 939 -26.54 -23.63 48.24
C ASP A 939 -28.01 -24.06 48.20
N THR A 940 -28.94 -23.19 48.59
CA THR A 940 -30.38 -23.50 48.62
C THR A 940 -31.04 -23.42 47.23
N ALA A 941 -30.40 -22.73 46.28
CA ALA A 941 -30.94 -22.53 44.93
C ALA A 941 -30.95 -23.80 44.08
N GLY A 942 -30.18 -24.84 44.45
CA GLY A 942 -30.19 -26.15 43.77
C GLY A 942 -31.40 -27.03 44.11
N ASN A 943 -31.92 -26.90 45.34
CA ASN A 943 -33.00 -27.76 45.86
C ASN A 943 -34.41 -27.13 45.71
N ASP A 944 -34.52 -25.80 45.70
CA ASP A 944 -35.78 -25.08 45.57
C ASP A 944 -36.01 -24.59 44.13
N THR A 945 -37.00 -25.18 43.45
CA THR A 945 -37.38 -24.81 42.07
C THR A 945 -37.86 -23.37 41.96
N SER A 946 -38.53 -22.82 42.98
CA SER A 946 -39.04 -21.46 42.96
C SER A 946 -37.90 -20.44 43.00
N ARG A 947 -36.90 -20.65 43.86
CA ARG A 947 -35.71 -19.79 43.94
C ARG A 947 -34.86 -19.86 42.68
N ARG A 948 -34.65 -21.06 42.12
CA ARG A 948 -33.92 -21.23 40.86
C ARG A 948 -34.57 -20.44 39.72
N ASP A 949 -35.89 -20.57 39.58
CA ASP A 949 -36.64 -19.91 38.51
C ASP A 949 -36.68 -18.37 38.72
N MET A 950 -36.68 -17.91 39.98
CA MET A 950 -36.47 -16.49 40.31
C MET A 950 -35.09 -15.98 39.86
N TYR A 951 -34.00 -16.69 40.23
CA TYR A 951 -32.65 -16.31 39.83
C TYR A 951 -32.49 -16.27 38.30
N LEU A 952 -33.02 -17.29 37.61
CA LEU A 952 -33.01 -17.38 36.14
C LEU A 952 -33.83 -16.26 35.49
N GLY A 953 -35.02 -15.97 36.00
CA GLY A 953 -35.90 -14.91 35.49
C GLY A 953 -35.28 -13.53 35.62
N VAL A 954 -34.68 -13.21 36.77
CA VAL A 954 -33.99 -11.94 37.00
C VAL A 954 -32.71 -11.84 36.15
N TYR A 955 -31.95 -12.92 36.01
CA TYR A 955 -30.78 -12.96 35.13
C TYR A 955 -31.16 -12.72 33.65
N GLY A 956 -32.24 -13.35 33.19
CA GLY A 956 -32.80 -13.12 31.85
C GLY A 956 -33.27 -11.67 31.65
N ALA A 957 -33.89 -11.07 32.66
CA ALA A 957 -34.30 -9.65 32.62
C ALA A 957 -33.11 -8.70 32.54
N PHE A 958 -32.04 -8.95 33.31
CA PHE A 958 -30.77 -8.21 33.20
C PHE A 958 -30.16 -8.32 31.79
N GLY A 959 -30.12 -9.53 31.22
CA GLY A 959 -29.61 -9.76 29.86
C GLY A 959 -30.44 -9.06 28.78
N ALA A 960 -31.77 -9.10 28.87
CA ALA A 960 -32.65 -8.39 27.95
C ALA A 960 -32.49 -6.86 28.07
N GLY A 961 -32.39 -6.34 29.29
CA GLY A 961 -32.10 -4.93 29.56
C GLY A 961 -30.75 -4.49 28.99
N GLN A 962 -29.72 -5.32 29.14
CA GLN A 962 -28.39 -5.09 28.57
C GLN A 962 -28.42 -4.99 27.04
N VAL A 963 -29.07 -5.95 26.35
CA VAL A 963 -29.18 -5.96 24.88
C VAL A 963 -29.93 -4.73 24.39
N LEU A 964 -31.05 -4.39 25.02
CA LEU A 964 -31.85 -3.22 24.66
C LEU A 964 -31.07 -1.91 24.87
N ALA A 965 -30.42 -1.76 26.02
CA ALA A 965 -29.62 -0.59 26.33
C ALA A 965 -28.47 -0.41 25.33
N ASN A 966 -27.76 -1.50 24.98
CA ASN A 966 -26.69 -1.47 23.98
C ASN A 966 -27.20 -1.05 22.59
N PHE A 967 -28.32 -1.63 22.15
CA PHE A 967 -28.93 -1.30 20.87
C PHE A 967 -29.34 0.18 20.80
N VAL A 968 -30.02 0.68 21.83
CA VAL A 968 -30.46 2.09 21.91
C VAL A 968 -29.27 3.04 22.02
N ALA A 969 -28.23 2.70 22.80
CA ALA A 969 -27.00 3.48 22.91
C ALA A 969 -26.29 3.59 21.55
N THR A 970 -26.10 2.46 20.87
CA THR A 970 -25.45 2.37 19.56
C THR A 970 -26.23 3.17 18.52
N LEU A 971 -27.56 3.04 18.50
CA LEU A 971 -28.41 3.72 17.54
C LEU A 971 -28.44 5.24 17.77
N THR A 972 -28.58 5.68 19.03
CA THR A 972 -28.60 7.10 19.40
C THR A 972 -27.30 7.78 18.96
N PHE A 973 -26.17 7.13 19.23
CA PHE A 973 -24.86 7.64 18.84
C PHE A 973 -24.69 7.69 17.31
N ALA A 974 -25.06 6.62 16.60
CA ALA A 974 -24.93 6.56 15.14
C ALA A 974 -25.80 7.61 14.42
N LEU A 975 -27.01 7.88 14.92
CA LEU A 975 -27.87 8.94 14.38
C LEU A 975 -27.29 10.33 14.70
N GLY A 976 -26.76 10.54 15.91
CA GLY A 976 -26.11 11.77 16.31
C GLY A 976 -24.86 12.09 15.47
N SER A 977 -24.04 11.09 15.17
CA SER A 977 -22.85 11.28 14.33
C SER A 977 -23.21 11.60 12.88
N LEU A 978 -24.27 10.99 12.32
CA LEU A 978 -24.75 11.33 10.98
C LEU A 978 -25.30 12.75 10.91
N TYR A 979 -25.98 13.22 11.97
CA TYR A 979 -26.41 14.61 12.07
C TYR A 979 -25.21 15.57 12.08
N ALA A 980 -24.21 15.30 12.92
CA ALA A 980 -22.97 16.08 12.97
C ALA A 980 -22.25 16.12 11.61
N ALA A 981 -22.16 14.98 10.93
CA ALA A 981 -21.49 14.90 9.64
C ALA A 981 -22.21 15.68 8.54
N LYS A 982 -23.55 15.71 8.57
CA LYS A 982 -24.35 16.57 7.69
C LYS A 982 -24.09 18.05 7.97
N THR A 983 -24.19 18.48 9.24
CA THR A 983 -24.01 19.88 9.63
C THR A 983 -22.60 20.38 9.35
N MET A 984 -21.56 19.59 9.62
CA MET A 984 -20.18 19.98 9.32
C MET A 984 -19.93 20.08 7.81
N HIS A 985 -20.49 19.19 7.00
CA HIS A 985 -20.41 19.30 5.54
C HIS A 985 -21.11 20.57 5.02
N GLU A 986 -22.31 20.87 5.52
CA GLU A 986 -23.05 22.10 5.18
C GLU A 986 -22.25 23.36 5.50
N LEU A 987 -21.69 23.44 6.71
CA LEU A 987 -20.84 24.55 7.13
C LEU A 987 -19.60 24.67 6.24
N LEU A 988 -18.90 23.56 5.99
CA LEU A 988 -17.71 23.53 5.14
C LEU A 988 -18.03 24.02 3.72
N LEU A 989 -19.11 23.51 3.11
CA LEU A 989 -19.54 23.90 1.77
C LEU A 989 -19.83 25.39 1.70
N ARG A 990 -20.60 25.91 2.66
CA ARG A 990 -20.96 27.32 2.71
C ARG A 990 -19.73 28.21 2.85
N TYR A 991 -18.80 27.89 3.74
CA TYR A 991 -17.59 28.69 3.91
C TYR A 991 -16.71 28.68 2.66
N VAL A 992 -16.47 27.52 2.06
CA VAL A 992 -15.63 27.41 0.86
C VAL A 992 -16.24 28.19 -0.31
N LEU A 993 -17.55 28.07 -0.54
CA LEU A 993 -18.21 28.83 -1.60
C LEU A 993 -18.11 30.34 -1.38
N HIS A 994 -18.02 30.84 -0.14
CA HIS A 994 -17.88 32.27 0.15
C HIS A 994 -16.42 32.76 0.21
N TRP A 995 -15.42 31.91 -0.06
CA TRP A 995 -14.03 32.36 -0.07
C TRP A 995 -13.76 33.40 -1.18
N PRO A 996 -12.89 34.41 -0.93
CA PRO A 996 -12.36 35.27 -1.98
C PRO A 996 -11.56 34.47 -3.02
N MET A 997 -11.50 34.98 -4.26
CA MET A 997 -10.75 34.34 -5.35
C MET A 997 -9.26 34.14 -5.01
N SER A 998 -8.65 35.05 -4.26
CA SER A 998 -7.26 34.92 -3.83
C SER A 998 -6.96 33.61 -3.08
N LEU A 999 -7.90 33.10 -2.28
CA LEU A 999 -7.72 31.83 -1.57
C LEU A 999 -7.82 30.62 -2.49
N PHE A 1000 -8.59 30.71 -3.58
CA PHE A 1000 -8.66 29.66 -4.59
C PHE A 1000 -7.39 29.62 -5.45
N ASP A 1001 -6.74 30.76 -5.65
CA ASP A 1001 -5.47 30.83 -6.39
C ASP A 1001 -4.28 30.30 -5.57
N THR A 1002 -4.28 30.52 -4.25
CA THR A 1002 -3.19 30.04 -3.36
C THR A 1002 -3.39 28.61 -2.87
N THR A 1003 -4.64 28.13 -2.81
CA THR A 1003 -4.98 26.80 -2.30
C THR A 1003 -5.19 25.83 -3.45
N PRO A 1004 -4.40 24.75 -3.57
CA PRO A 1004 -4.54 23.83 -4.68
C PRO A 1004 -5.90 23.13 -4.63
N LEU A 1005 -6.60 23.09 -5.77
CA LEU A 1005 -7.96 22.55 -5.90
C LEU A 1005 -8.08 21.10 -5.40
N GLY A 1006 -7.05 20.29 -5.63
CA GLY A 1006 -6.96 18.93 -5.10
C GLY A 1006 -7.01 18.85 -3.56
N ARG A 1007 -6.49 19.85 -2.84
CA ARG A 1007 -6.56 19.92 -1.37
C ARG A 1007 -7.99 20.15 -0.90
N VAL A 1008 -8.68 21.09 -1.51
CA VAL A 1008 -10.10 21.39 -1.20
C VAL A 1008 -10.95 20.17 -1.53
N LEU A 1009 -10.74 19.55 -2.69
CA LEU A 1009 -11.45 18.34 -3.08
C LEU A 1009 -11.17 17.15 -2.14
N ASN A 1010 -9.94 16.99 -1.66
CA ASN A 1010 -9.58 15.96 -0.68
C ASN A 1010 -10.39 16.10 0.63
N ARG A 1011 -10.63 17.34 1.08
CA ARG A 1011 -11.46 17.62 2.27
C ARG A 1011 -12.92 17.20 2.04
N PHE A 1012 -13.51 17.52 0.89
CA PHE A 1012 -14.88 17.11 0.55
C PHE A 1012 -15.03 15.61 0.25
N SER A 1013 -13.94 14.89 -0.03
CA SER A 1013 -13.95 13.47 -0.36
C SER A 1013 -13.51 12.61 0.82
N LYS A 1014 -12.21 12.62 1.17
CA LYS A 1014 -11.60 11.72 2.15
C LYS A 1014 -11.89 12.11 3.60
N ASP A 1015 -11.85 13.39 3.92
CA ASP A 1015 -12.05 13.81 5.32
C ASP A 1015 -13.52 13.75 5.72
N VAL A 1016 -14.43 14.16 4.82
CA VAL A 1016 -15.87 13.92 5.00
C VAL A 1016 -16.17 12.42 5.14
N ASP A 1017 -15.53 11.56 4.36
CA ASP A 1017 -15.69 10.09 4.50
C ASP A 1017 -15.19 9.56 5.84
N THR A 1018 -14.09 10.13 6.35
CA THR A 1018 -13.55 9.79 7.68
C THR A 1018 -14.54 10.19 8.77
N VAL A 1019 -15.18 11.36 8.66
CA VAL A 1019 -16.23 11.81 9.58
C VAL A 1019 -17.48 10.95 9.47
N ASP A 1020 -17.87 10.52 8.27
CA ASP A 1020 -19.08 9.73 8.03
C ASP A 1020 -18.97 8.30 8.55
N ASN A 1021 -17.82 7.65 8.31
CA ASN A 1021 -17.69 6.19 8.50
C ASN A 1021 -16.68 5.82 9.58
N THR A 1022 -15.48 6.41 9.56
CA THR A 1022 -14.35 5.97 10.41
C THR A 1022 -14.46 6.50 11.84
N LEU A 1023 -14.70 7.80 12.00
CA LEU A 1023 -14.73 8.48 13.28
C LEU A 1023 -15.84 7.94 14.20
N PRO A 1024 -17.08 7.70 13.73
CA PRO A 1024 -18.13 7.11 14.56
C PRO A 1024 -17.76 5.69 15.02
N GLN A 1025 -17.14 4.89 14.16
CA GLN A 1025 -16.69 3.54 14.52
C GLN A 1025 -15.62 3.59 15.61
N LEU A 1026 -14.61 4.46 15.47
CA LEU A 1026 -13.53 4.61 16.45
C LEU A 1026 -14.04 5.12 17.81
N ILE A 1027 -14.91 6.13 17.82
CA ILE A 1027 -15.50 6.65 19.06
C ILE A 1027 -16.36 5.58 19.73
N ARG A 1028 -17.14 4.81 18.96
CA ARG A 1028 -17.91 3.68 19.52
C ARG A 1028 -17.00 2.64 20.16
N SER A 1029 -15.92 2.26 19.48
CA SER A 1029 -14.92 1.33 20.04
C SER A 1029 -14.25 1.89 21.30
N PHE A 1030 -13.93 3.19 21.32
CA PHE A 1030 -13.39 3.87 22.50
C PHE A 1030 -14.38 3.87 23.66
N LEU A 1031 -15.64 4.25 23.43
CA LEU A 1031 -16.68 4.25 24.47
C LEU A 1031 -16.90 2.84 25.02
N ALA A 1032 -16.97 1.83 24.15
CA ALA A 1032 -17.11 0.44 24.58
C ALA A 1032 -15.93 -0.01 25.45
N GLN A 1033 -14.69 0.38 25.12
CA GLN A 1033 -13.50 0.05 25.92
C GLN A 1033 -13.45 0.85 27.23
N PHE A 1034 -13.75 2.15 27.19
CA PHE A 1034 -13.71 3.04 28.35
C PHE A 1034 -14.71 2.64 29.44
N PHE A 1035 -15.87 2.11 29.07
CA PHE A 1035 -16.85 1.61 30.05
C PHE A 1035 -16.65 0.14 30.44
N ALA A 1036 -15.93 -0.65 29.63
CA ALA A 1036 -15.67 -2.07 29.91
C ALA A 1036 -14.51 -2.30 30.88
N TYR A 1037 -13.53 -1.39 30.92
CA TYR A 1037 -12.44 -1.33 31.90
C TYR A 1037 -12.80 -0.35 33.01
#